data_AF-A0A969TFF7-F1
#
_entry.id   AF-A0A969TFF7-F1
#
_cell.length_a   1.000
_cell.length_b   1.000
_cell.length_c   1.000
_cell.angle_alpha   90.00
_cell.angle_beta   90.00
_cell.angle_gamma   90.00
#
_symmetry.space_group_name_H-M   'P 1'
#
loop_
_entity.id
_entity.type
_entity.pdbx_description
1 polymer ?
#
loop_
_entity_poly.entity_id
_entity_poly.type
_entity_poly.pdbx_seq_one_letter_code
_entity_poly.pdbx_strand_id
1 'polypeptide(L)'
;MPITRADLLALLVIVAAAILLGWCAYLAPRSTVLDIVAPPVLLPLKAWHAPETASEQTEHYRWTQAQSLAALPNPGGRVALRLRLASGTSQPVPLQLTAADTSIAFTVTPGWRQYRFLLDAPPAERLNLTLQSPTMLVNQRHLGLMVSQFALFGGGSLPLHVLIALICASSSVYVLIRTAGLQPATSAAIIIALQASLLGWQSIAGWHYALLVPLSILLTVTALLSVLVDHCTLPCATWHAPHFPPIDWRHIVAVWLLALLVRLPWFGAPDPVGDMELAARRMRFLFHEGLAGAYLFDGDYMPLRLYLLTGLSQWVRPLGGTFDAPLTPSTMSLIKLPALVADLLTLLLLWWWSRRWVSAWRATAITALYALAPPVWINVAWWGQVDALLMLPMVAMVVLFERASGRWSWWCWAMALLIKPQAIVLAPVLYAATLCRYRSRGVLIGAAIAAVTLLVGMLPLLLAGQTTGLLQAALGSVGRFPRVTAGAYNLWYVMAHDSGALDTELLVGPLSYRLVGLLLLGSVTLLIVWRLLHHCHALTIALAAAVLALAFFSLPTQIHERYLFLCLAFLALTIAARPLMVLPFVLLTASATLNILGTLDGFIGPQQDAIAASALPWLLASLNLLLLLWLLLDLLFRPTTSQTQPTQTD
;
A
#
# COMPACT_ATOMS: atom_id res chain seq x y z
N MET A 1 -29.83 -16.74 8.51
CA MET A 1 -31.17 -16.22 8.15
C MET A 1 -31.70 -17.05 7.00
N PRO A 2 -32.93 -17.58 7.04
CA PRO A 2 -33.49 -18.34 5.93
C PRO A 2 -33.65 -17.43 4.70
N ILE A 3 -33.26 -17.90 3.52
CA ILE A 3 -33.41 -17.19 2.25
C ILE A 3 -34.92 -17.09 1.95
N THR A 4 -35.43 -15.88 1.80
CA THR A 4 -36.85 -15.65 1.47
C THR A 4 -37.07 -15.66 -0.05
N ARG A 5 -38.34 -15.79 -0.49
CA ARG A 5 -38.69 -15.58 -1.92
C ARG A 5 -38.27 -14.20 -2.43
N ALA A 6 -38.35 -13.18 -1.58
CA ALA A 6 -37.91 -11.83 -1.90
C ALA A 6 -36.38 -11.75 -2.10
N ASP A 7 -35.60 -12.52 -1.34
CA ASP A 7 -34.15 -12.61 -1.52
C ASP A 7 -33.78 -13.28 -2.85
N LEU A 8 -34.49 -14.34 -3.24
CA LEU A 8 -34.29 -14.99 -4.54
C LEU A 8 -34.60 -14.04 -5.70
N LEU A 9 -35.72 -13.31 -5.62
CA LEU A 9 -36.07 -12.31 -6.62
C LEU A 9 -35.03 -11.19 -6.71
N ALA A 10 -34.59 -10.67 -5.55
CA ALA A 10 -33.57 -9.64 -5.49
C ALA A 10 -32.26 -10.08 -6.15
N LEU A 11 -31.79 -11.29 -5.88
CA LEU A 11 -30.58 -11.85 -6.51
C LEU A 11 -30.75 -11.99 -8.03
N LEU A 12 -31.90 -12.47 -8.52
CA LEU A 12 -32.18 -12.54 -9.95
C LEU A 12 -32.13 -11.15 -10.61
N VAL A 13 -32.71 -10.14 -9.97
CA VAL A 13 -32.66 -8.75 -10.47
C VAL A 13 -31.23 -8.21 -10.48
N ILE A 14 -30.43 -8.48 -9.43
CA ILE A 14 -29.03 -8.05 -9.35
C ILE A 14 -28.19 -8.70 -10.46
N VAL A 15 -28.40 -9.98 -10.75
CA VAL A 15 -27.71 -10.70 -11.83
C VAL A 15 -28.13 -10.15 -13.19
N ALA A 16 -29.43 -9.96 -13.42
CA ALA A 16 -29.94 -9.37 -14.65
C ALA A 16 -29.40 -7.96 -14.87
N ALA A 17 -29.32 -7.14 -13.81
CA ALA A 17 -28.73 -5.80 -13.85
C ALA A 17 -27.24 -5.86 -14.19
N ALA A 18 -26.46 -6.76 -13.60
CA ALA A 18 -25.04 -6.93 -13.92
C ALA A 18 -24.82 -7.26 -15.40
N ILE A 19 -25.65 -8.14 -15.97
CA ILE A 19 -25.60 -8.52 -17.39
C ILE A 19 -25.97 -7.32 -18.27
N LEU A 20 -27.11 -6.68 -18.01
CA LEU A 20 -27.62 -5.57 -18.83
C LEU A 20 -26.69 -4.36 -18.79
N LEU A 21 -26.31 -3.90 -17.59
CA LEU A 21 -25.41 -2.77 -17.42
C LEU A 21 -24.02 -3.10 -17.97
N GLY A 22 -23.53 -4.32 -17.77
CA GLY A 22 -22.24 -4.76 -18.28
C GLY A 22 -22.21 -4.79 -19.80
N TRP A 23 -23.27 -5.28 -20.43
CA TRP A 23 -23.44 -5.23 -21.89
C TRP A 23 -23.45 -3.78 -22.40
N CYS A 24 -24.24 -2.90 -21.78
CA CYS A 24 -24.26 -1.47 -22.13
C CYS A 24 -22.88 -0.81 -22.00
N ALA A 25 -22.13 -1.11 -20.93
CA ALA A 25 -20.82 -0.52 -20.67
C ALA A 25 -19.73 -0.94 -21.68
N TYR A 26 -19.93 -2.05 -22.40
CA TYR A 26 -18.99 -2.58 -23.40
C TYR A 26 -19.54 -2.50 -24.83
N LEU A 27 -20.77 -2.03 -25.04
CA LEU A 27 -21.42 -1.96 -26.36
C LEU A 27 -20.71 -0.96 -27.29
N ALA A 28 -20.35 0.22 -26.78
CA ALA A 28 -19.72 1.27 -27.56
C ALA A 28 -18.26 0.90 -27.93
N PRO A 29 -17.83 1.18 -29.18
CA PRO A 29 -16.44 1.02 -29.56
C PRO A 29 -15.57 2.02 -28.80
N ARG A 30 -14.36 1.60 -28.45
CA ARG A 30 -13.36 2.43 -27.76
C ARG A 30 -11.95 2.10 -28.22
N SER A 31 -11.07 3.07 -28.04
CA SER A 31 -9.67 2.94 -28.40
C SER A 31 -8.75 3.64 -27.42
N THR A 32 -7.51 3.20 -27.38
CA THR A 32 -6.46 3.85 -26.61
C THR A 32 -5.11 3.67 -27.31
N VAL A 33 -4.22 4.62 -27.07
CA VAL A 33 -2.84 4.59 -27.55
C VAL A 33 -1.94 4.69 -26.33
N LEU A 34 -1.11 3.67 -26.15
CA LEU A 34 -0.18 3.56 -25.02
C LEU A 34 1.23 3.70 -25.56
N ASP A 35 1.92 4.75 -25.11
CA ASP A 35 3.36 4.87 -25.27
C ASP A 35 4.06 3.79 -24.43
N ILE A 36 5.20 3.30 -24.89
CA ILE A 36 6.02 2.32 -24.18
C ILE A 36 6.57 2.84 -22.83
N VAL A 37 6.56 4.16 -22.62
CA VAL A 37 6.89 4.79 -21.34
C VAL A 37 5.67 5.03 -20.45
N ALA A 38 4.48 4.56 -20.85
CA ALA A 38 3.28 4.67 -20.03
C ALA A 38 3.52 4.04 -18.63
N PRO A 39 2.92 4.63 -17.57
CA PRO A 39 3.06 4.10 -16.23
C PRO A 39 2.68 2.61 -16.13
N PRO A 40 3.38 1.81 -15.30
CA PRO A 40 3.10 0.39 -15.13
C PRO A 40 1.64 0.04 -14.83
N VAL A 41 0.88 0.93 -14.17
CA VAL A 41 -0.55 0.71 -13.91
C VAL A 41 -1.39 0.69 -15.20
N LEU A 42 -0.97 1.40 -16.24
CA LEU A 42 -1.60 1.37 -17.58
C LEU A 42 -1.00 0.29 -18.46
N LEU A 43 0.32 0.14 -18.44
CA LEU A 43 1.06 -0.80 -19.28
C LEU A 43 2.00 -1.66 -18.42
N PRO A 44 1.49 -2.72 -17.77
CA PRO A 44 2.33 -3.69 -17.10
C PRO A 44 3.18 -4.45 -18.12
N LEU A 45 4.50 -4.33 -17.97
CA LEU A 45 5.51 -4.96 -18.83
C LEU A 45 6.36 -5.94 -18.00
N LYS A 46 6.58 -7.15 -18.52
CA LYS A 46 7.47 -8.16 -17.91
C LYS A 46 8.51 -8.65 -18.93
N ALA A 47 9.76 -8.77 -18.49
CA ALA A 47 10.91 -9.12 -19.33
C ALA A 47 11.14 -8.12 -20.49
N TRP A 48 11.21 -6.82 -20.14
CA TRP A 48 11.56 -5.74 -21.05
C TRP A 48 12.78 -5.00 -20.53
N HIS A 49 13.56 -4.44 -21.44
CA HIS A 49 14.64 -3.53 -21.06
C HIS A 49 14.11 -2.17 -20.60
N ALA A 50 15.00 -1.37 -20.00
CA ALA A 50 14.74 0.02 -19.66
C ALA A 50 14.37 0.84 -20.93
N PRO A 51 13.53 1.88 -20.79
CA PRO A 51 13.20 2.75 -21.91
C PRO A 51 14.42 3.53 -22.39
N GLU A 52 14.54 3.68 -23.70
CA GLU A 52 15.57 4.44 -24.39
C GLU A 52 14.91 5.50 -25.28
N THR A 53 15.65 6.54 -25.66
CA THR A 53 15.18 7.61 -26.54
C THR A 53 15.98 7.57 -27.83
N ALA A 54 15.31 7.64 -28.98
CA ALA A 54 15.99 7.65 -30.27
C ALA A 54 16.82 8.94 -30.42
N SER A 55 18.05 8.83 -30.94
CA SER A 55 19.01 9.95 -31.02
C SER A 55 18.56 11.11 -31.92
N GLU A 56 17.59 10.88 -32.81
CA GLU A 56 17.11 11.87 -33.79
C GLU A 56 15.61 12.21 -33.65
N GLN A 57 14.89 11.55 -32.75
CA GLN A 57 13.45 11.77 -32.55
C GLN A 57 13.14 11.74 -31.06
N THR A 58 12.24 12.60 -30.58
CA THR A 58 11.70 12.56 -29.21
C THR A 58 10.83 11.32 -28.93
N GLU A 59 11.04 10.23 -29.68
CA GLU A 59 10.31 8.98 -29.57
C GLU A 59 11.04 8.06 -28.59
N HIS A 60 10.29 7.60 -27.59
CA HIS A 60 10.76 6.60 -26.64
C HIS A 60 10.47 5.19 -27.16
N TYR A 61 11.39 4.26 -26.92
CA TYR A 61 11.22 2.86 -27.25
C TYR A 61 11.75 1.97 -26.12
N ARG A 62 11.35 0.69 -26.10
CA ARG A 62 11.99 -0.35 -25.29
C ARG A 62 12.41 -1.51 -26.18
N TRP A 63 13.51 -2.14 -25.81
CA TRP A 63 13.91 -3.43 -26.36
C TRP A 63 13.14 -4.57 -25.70
N THR A 64 12.66 -5.51 -26.50
CA THR A 64 12.20 -6.82 -26.00
C THR A 64 13.39 -7.69 -25.58
N GLN A 65 13.13 -8.72 -24.78
CA GLN A 65 14.02 -9.86 -24.56
C GLN A 65 13.59 -11.01 -25.48
N ALA A 66 14.16 -12.21 -25.29
CA ALA A 66 13.80 -13.40 -26.07
C ALA A 66 12.29 -13.71 -25.99
N GLN A 67 11.71 -13.46 -24.82
CA GLN A 67 10.27 -13.50 -24.61
C GLN A 67 9.86 -12.33 -23.71
N SER A 68 9.02 -11.45 -24.23
CA SER A 68 8.49 -10.30 -23.51
C SER A 68 6.97 -10.36 -23.43
N LEU A 69 6.42 -9.95 -22.28
CA LEU A 69 4.98 -9.93 -22.03
C LEU A 69 4.51 -8.48 -21.81
N ALA A 70 3.46 -8.07 -22.51
CA ALA A 70 2.73 -6.83 -22.27
C ALA A 70 1.27 -7.14 -21.92
N ALA A 71 0.79 -6.66 -20.77
CA ALA A 71 -0.60 -6.82 -20.35
C ALA A 71 -1.43 -5.60 -20.75
N LEU A 72 -2.02 -5.63 -21.94
CA LEU A 72 -2.76 -4.51 -22.51
C LEU A 72 -4.19 -4.42 -21.94
N PRO A 73 -4.79 -3.22 -21.85
CA PRO A 73 -6.20 -3.09 -21.47
C PRO A 73 -7.12 -3.75 -22.51
N ASN A 74 -8.20 -4.37 -22.06
CA ASN A 74 -9.17 -5.01 -22.95
C ASN A 74 -10.35 -4.06 -23.27
N PRO A 75 -10.48 -3.56 -24.52
CA PRO A 75 -11.61 -2.73 -24.92
C PRO A 75 -12.93 -3.52 -25.05
N GLY A 76 -12.92 -4.85 -24.93
CA GLY A 76 -14.08 -5.72 -25.20
C GLY A 76 -14.16 -6.16 -26.66
N GLY A 77 -14.91 -7.22 -26.92
CA GLY A 77 -15.05 -7.78 -28.27
C GLY A 77 -13.72 -8.15 -28.92
N ARG A 78 -13.74 -8.29 -30.25
CA ARG A 78 -12.53 -8.49 -31.05
C ARG A 78 -11.65 -7.24 -30.98
N VAL A 79 -10.35 -7.43 -30.89
CA VAL A 79 -9.39 -6.34 -30.68
C VAL A 79 -8.58 -6.12 -31.95
N ALA A 80 -8.71 -4.95 -32.55
CA ALA A 80 -7.79 -4.46 -33.57
C ALA A 80 -6.55 -3.88 -32.87
N LEU A 81 -5.44 -4.61 -32.93
CA LEU A 81 -4.16 -4.22 -32.35
C LEU A 81 -3.28 -3.60 -33.44
N ARG A 82 -2.66 -2.45 -33.12
CA ARG A 82 -1.60 -1.84 -33.93
C ARG A 82 -0.34 -1.71 -33.09
N LEU A 83 0.77 -2.23 -33.62
CA LEU A 83 2.09 -2.18 -33.00
C LEU A 83 3.01 -1.32 -33.84
N ARG A 84 3.79 -0.43 -33.19
CA ARG A 84 4.90 0.27 -33.84
C ARG A 84 6.21 -0.41 -33.44
N LEU A 85 6.82 -1.09 -34.40
CA LEU A 85 7.97 -1.98 -34.21
C LEU A 85 9.11 -1.60 -35.17
N ALA A 86 10.34 -1.89 -34.76
CA ALA A 86 11.51 -1.91 -35.63
C ALA A 86 12.41 -3.10 -35.26
N SER A 87 13.10 -3.69 -36.24
CA SER A 87 13.99 -4.83 -35.99
C SER A 87 15.24 -4.46 -35.19
N GLY A 88 15.56 -3.15 -35.07
CA GLY A 88 16.77 -2.66 -34.41
C GLY A 88 18.08 -3.01 -35.12
N THR A 89 17.99 -3.65 -36.29
CA THR A 89 19.14 -4.05 -37.12
C THR A 89 18.91 -3.67 -38.57
N SER A 90 19.95 -3.81 -39.40
CA SER A 90 19.83 -3.72 -40.85
C SER A 90 19.13 -4.94 -41.48
N GLN A 91 18.80 -5.97 -40.69
CA GLN A 91 18.19 -7.20 -41.18
C GLN A 91 16.75 -7.35 -40.66
N PRO A 92 15.87 -8.07 -41.40
CA PRO A 92 14.57 -8.45 -40.89
C PRO A 92 14.69 -9.48 -39.75
N VAL A 93 13.82 -9.38 -38.74
CA VAL A 93 13.81 -10.27 -37.57
C VAL A 93 12.44 -10.97 -37.47
N PRO A 94 12.38 -12.31 -37.36
CA PRO A 94 11.12 -13.02 -37.17
C PRO A 94 10.54 -12.74 -35.78
N LEU A 95 9.23 -12.57 -35.72
CA LEU A 95 8.45 -12.37 -34.50
C LEU A 95 7.30 -13.37 -34.47
N GLN A 96 7.19 -14.11 -33.37
CA GLN A 96 5.99 -14.83 -33.00
C GLN A 96 5.22 -13.99 -31.98
N LEU A 97 4.03 -13.55 -32.39
CA LEU A 97 3.10 -12.80 -31.56
C LEU A 97 2.00 -13.72 -31.07
N THR A 98 1.89 -13.90 -29.76
CA THR A 98 0.84 -14.73 -29.15
C THR A 98 -0.07 -13.88 -28.28
N ALA A 99 -1.37 -13.96 -28.53
CA ALA A 99 -2.41 -13.27 -27.76
C ALA A 99 -3.60 -14.21 -27.56
N ALA A 100 -3.86 -14.62 -26.32
CA ALA A 100 -4.81 -15.69 -26.00
C ALA A 100 -4.52 -16.95 -26.86
N ASP A 101 -5.50 -17.45 -27.61
CA ASP A 101 -5.38 -18.65 -28.44
C ASP A 101 -4.88 -18.34 -29.87
N THR A 102 -4.63 -17.05 -30.17
CA THR A 102 -4.14 -16.62 -31.47
C THR A 102 -2.61 -16.51 -31.45
N SER A 103 -1.93 -17.23 -32.35
CA SER A 103 -0.49 -17.11 -32.57
C SER A 103 -0.22 -16.73 -34.02
N ILE A 104 0.45 -15.59 -34.24
CA ILE A 104 0.74 -15.02 -35.56
C ILE A 104 2.25 -14.90 -35.70
N ALA A 105 2.83 -15.55 -36.70
CA ALA A 105 4.23 -15.41 -37.05
C ALA A 105 4.37 -14.46 -38.25
N PHE A 106 5.27 -13.49 -38.15
CA PHE A 106 5.59 -12.58 -39.24
C PHE A 106 7.01 -12.04 -39.07
N THR A 107 7.51 -11.31 -40.07
CA THR A 107 8.86 -10.73 -40.03
C THR A 107 8.79 -9.21 -39.85
N VAL A 108 9.54 -8.70 -38.87
CA VAL A 108 9.71 -7.26 -38.63
C VAL A 108 10.87 -6.75 -39.47
N THR A 109 10.66 -5.72 -40.28
CA THR A 109 11.68 -5.17 -41.18
C THR A 109 12.50 -4.07 -40.49
N PRO A 110 13.67 -3.71 -41.05
CA PRO A 110 14.43 -2.55 -40.60
C PRO A 110 13.63 -1.25 -40.67
N GLY A 111 13.82 -0.40 -39.65
CA GLY A 111 13.13 0.89 -39.51
C GLY A 111 11.73 0.79 -38.88
N TRP A 112 11.22 1.92 -38.40
CA TRP A 112 9.91 1.99 -37.73
C TRP A 112 8.77 1.71 -38.71
N ARG A 113 7.98 0.67 -38.42
CA ARG A 113 6.79 0.30 -39.18
C ARG A 113 5.61 0.05 -38.26
N GLN A 114 4.40 0.21 -38.81
CA GLN A 114 3.16 -0.12 -38.12
C GLN A 114 2.61 -1.45 -38.62
N TYR A 115 2.43 -2.38 -37.69
CA TYR A 115 1.84 -3.69 -37.94
C TYR A 115 0.43 -3.74 -37.34
N ARG A 116 -0.54 -4.30 -38.08
CA ARG A 116 -1.96 -4.33 -37.68
C ARG A 116 -2.46 -5.77 -37.64
N PHE A 117 -3.13 -6.11 -36.55
CA PHE A 117 -3.65 -7.46 -36.29
C PHE A 117 -5.10 -7.36 -35.82
N LEU A 118 -5.91 -8.34 -36.20
CA LEU A 118 -7.22 -8.55 -35.62
C LEU A 118 -7.15 -9.78 -34.71
N LEU A 119 -7.40 -9.57 -33.42
CA LEU A 119 -7.34 -10.60 -32.40
C LEU A 119 -8.76 -11.00 -31.98
N ASP A 120 -8.93 -12.25 -31.58
CA ASP A 120 -10.18 -12.74 -31.03
C ASP A 120 -10.52 -12.08 -29.69
N ALA A 121 -11.79 -12.18 -29.29
CA ALA A 121 -12.30 -11.53 -28.10
C ALA A 121 -11.71 -12.16 -26.83
N PRO A 122 -10.84 -11.47 -26.07
CA PRO A 122 -10.21 -12.06 -24.91
C PRO A 122 -11.22 -12.09 -23.74
N PRO A 123 -11.32 -13.22 -23.00
CA PRO A 123 -12.29 -13.35 -21.90
C PRO A 123 -11.87 -12.59 -20.64
N ALA A 124 -10.57 -12.29 -20.50
CA ALA A 124 -9.99 -11.61 -19.34
C ALA A 124 -10.03 -10.08 -19.46
N GLU A 125 -9.87 -9.38 -18.34
CA GLU A 125 -9.87 -7.91 -18.31
C GLU A 125 -8.60 -7.29 -18.91
N ARG A 126 -7.50 -8.04 -18.95
CA ARG A 126 -6.27 -7.70 -19.68
C ARG A 126 -6.08 -8.63 -20.87
N LEU A 127 -5.62 -8.07 -21.97
CA LEU A 127 -5.09 -8.78 -23.12
C LEU A 127 -3.58 -9.01 -22.91
N ASN A 128 -3.20 -10.24 -22.59
CA ASN A 128 -1.79 -10.61 -22.46
C ASN A 128 -1.20 -10.87 -23.84
N LEU A 129 -0.25 -10.03 -24.24
CA LEU A 129 0.48 -10.11 -25.50
C LEU A 129 1.90 -10.60 -25.24
N THR A 130 2.27 -11.73 -25.82
CA THR A 130 3.62 -12.29 -25.76
C THR A 130 4.33 -12.04 -27.09
N LEU A 131 5.51 -11.43 -27.02
CA LEU A 131 6.40 -11.21 -28.15
C LEU A 131 7.60 -12.13 -27.99
N GLN A 132 7.78 -13.07 -28.92
CA GLN A 132 8.93 -13.96 -28.98
C GLN A 132 9.74 -13.68 -30.23
N SER A 133 10.99 -13.29 -30.05
CA SER A 133 11.92 -12.99 -31.14
C SER A 133 13.33 -13.44 -30.78
N PRO A 134 14.16 -13.80 -31.77
CA PRO A 134 15.60 -13.95 -31.56
C PRO A 134 16.20 -12.69 -30.92
N THR A 135 17.26 -12.86 -30.14
CA THR A 135 18.00 -11.73 -29.55
C THR A 135 19.39 -11.63 -30.12
N MET A 136 19.91 -10.41 -30.16
CA MET A 136 21.29 -10.08 -30.49
C MET A 136 22.02 -9.64 -29.22
N LEU A 137 23.28 -10.02 -29.08
CA LEU A 137 24.12 -9.55 -27.98
C LEU A 137 24.75 -8.21 -28.36
N VAL A 138 24.36 -7.14 -27.67
CA VAL A 138 24.92 -5.79 -27.85
C VAL A 138 25.24 -5.24 -26.47
N ASN A 139 26.49 -4.81 -26.24
CA ASN A 139 26.92 -4.25 -24.95
C ASN A 139 26.51 -5.13 -23.75
N GLN A 140 26.75 -6.44 -23.85
CA GLN A 140 26.38 -7.45 -22.84
C GLN A 140 24.87 -7.59 -22.56
N ARG A 141 24.01 -7.00 -23.39
CA ARG A 141 22.55 -7.14 -23.30
C ARG A 141 22.04 -7.99 -24.47
N HIS A 142 21.16 -8.94 -24.16
CA HIS A 142 20.39 -9.64 -25.18
C HIS A 142 19.19 -8.79 -25.57
N LEU A 143 19.28 -8.14 -26.74
CA LEU A 143 18.27 -7.23 -27.28
C LEU A 143 17.45 -7.93 -28.36
N GLY A 144 16.13 -7.86 -28.27
CA GLY A 144 15.21 -8.33 -29.31
C GLY A 144 14.80 -7.19 -30.24
N LEU A 145 13.50 -6.97 -30.37
CA LEU A 145 12.90 -5.93 -31.21
C LEU A 145 12.74 -4.62 -30.43
N MET A 146 12.70 -3.51 -31.16
CA MET A 146 12.34 -2.21 -30.61
C MET A 146 10.83 -2.00 -30.72
N VAL A 147 10.20 -1.56 -29.63
CA VAL A 147 8.77 -1.25 -29.57
C VAL A 147 8.58 0.15 -29.00
N SER A 148 7.82 1.00 -29.68
CA SER A 148 7.54 2.37 -29.19
C SER A 148 6.09 2.57 -28.75
N GLN A 149 5.14 1.85 -29.35
CA GLN A 149 3.72 2.13 -29.11
C GLN A 149 2.80 0.94 -29.33
N PHE A 150 1.77 0.86 -28.48
CA PHE A 150 0.61 -0.02 -28.64
C PHE A 150 -0.64 0.83 -28.90
N ALA A 151 -1.41 0.50 -29.92
CA ALA A 151 -2.72 1.10 -30.15
C ALA A 151 -3.78 0.00 -30.24
N LEU A 152 -4.87 0.19 -29.51
CA LEU A 152 -5.94 -0.79 -29.34
C LEU A 152 -7.26 -0.17 -29.76
N PHE A 153 -8.06 -0.92 -30.50
CA PHE A 153 -9.44 -0.57 -30.82
C PHE A 153 -10.31 -1.82 -30.65
N GLY A 154 -11.46 -1.68 -30.01
CA GLY A 154 -12.41 -2.77 -29.82
C GLY A 154 -13.72 -2.29 -29.21
N GLY A 155 -14.51 -3.21 -28.68
CA GLY A 155 -15.85 -2.99 -28.14
C GLY A 155 -16.85 -4.02 -28.65
N GLY A 156 -18.11 -3.88 -28.24
CA GLY A 156 -19.22 -4.70 -28.71
C GLY A 156 -19.48 -5.99 -27.90
N SER A 157 -18.57 -6.41 -27.02
CA SER A 157 -18.86 -7.49 -26.07
C SER A 157 -18.14 -7.34 -24.72
N LEU A 158 -18.84 -7.74 -23.66
CA LEU A 158 -18.35 -7.78 -22.29
C LEU A 158 -17.44 -9.01 -22.08
N PRO A 159 -16.20 -8.85 -21.59
CA PRO A 159 -15.33 -9.97 -21.24
C PRO A 159 -15.98 -10.85 -20.17
N LEU A 160 -15.95 -12.16 -20.40
CA LEU A 160 -16.64 -13.13 -19.54
C LEU A 160 -16.14 -13.08 -18.09
N HIS A 161 -14.83 -12.91 -17.86
CA HIS A 161 -14.27 -12.86 -16.51
C HIS A 161 -14.76 -11.62 -15.75
N VAL A 162 -14.96 -10.50 -16.44
CA VAL A 162 -15.51 -9.27 -15.84
C VAL A 162 -16.94 -9.51 -15.38
N LEU A 163 -17.77 -10.14 -16.23
CA LEU A 163 -19.16 -10.46 -15.89
C LEU A 163 -19.25 -11.39 -14.67
N ILE A 164 -18.50 -12.49 -14.68
CA ILE A 164 -18.49 -13.47 -13.59
C ILE A 164 -18.05 -12.80 -12.29
N ALA A 165 -16.95 -12.05 -12.32
CA ALA A 165 -16.43 -11.36 -11.13
C ALA A 165 -17.46 -10.35 -10.58
N LEU A 166 -18.11 -9.57 -11.45
CA LEU A 166 -19.13 -8.61 -11.06
C LEU A 166 -20.34 -9.30 -10.41
N ILE A 167 -20.82 -10.41 -10.98
CA ILE A 167 -21.93 -11.19 -10.43
C ILE A 167 -21.56 -11.76 -9.05
N CYS A 168 -20.39 -12.38 -8.93
CA CYS A 168 -19.91 -12.95 -7.66
C CYS A 168 -19.79 -11.87 -6.57
N ALA A 169 -19.20 -10.72 -6.88
CA ALA A 169 -19.06 -9.61 -5.94
C ALA A 169 -20.43 -9.06 -5.54
N SER A 170 -21.29 -8.78 -6.51
CA SER A 170 -22.62 -8.21 -6.27
C SER A 170 -23.48 -9.12 -5.40
N SER A 171 -23.44 -10.43 -5.67
CA SER A 171 -24.20 -11.43 -4.92
C SER A 171 -23.66 -11.60 -3.50
N SER A 172 -22.34 -11.64 -3.34
CA SER A 172 -21.70 -11.80 -2.03
C SER A 172 -21.90 -10.57 -1.14
N VAL A 173 -21.77 -9.37 -1.71
CA VAL A 173 -22.04 -8.11 -0.98
C VAL A 173 -23.54 -7.96 -0.70
N TYR A 174 -24.43 -8.41 -1.58
CA TYR A 174 -25.87 -8.49 -1.27
C TYR A 174 -26.12 -9.33 -0.02
N VAL A 175 -25.57 -10.55 0.05
CA VAL A 175 -25.70 -11.43 1.22
C VAL A 175 -25.15 -10.75 2.47
N LEU A 176 -23.98 -10.10 2.39
CA LEU A 176 -23.39 -9.34 3.49
C LEU A 176 -24.31 -8.21 4.01
N ILE A 177 -24.90 -7.44 3.10
CA ILE A 177 -25.84 -6.37 3.45
C ILE A 177 -27.10 -6.96 4.11
N ARG A 178 -27.55 -8.13 3.63
CA ARG A 178 -28.69 -8.85 4.21
C ARG A 178 -28.39 -9.40 5.60
N THR A 179 -27.22 -9.97 5.84
CA THR A 179 -26.81 -10.41 7.18
C THR A 179 -26.66 -9.24 8.16
N ALA A 180 -26.30 -8.05 7.65
CA ALA A 180 -26.25 -6.82 8.43
C ALA A 180 -27.64 -6.22 8.77
N GLY A 181 -28.73 -6.79 8.25
CA GLY A 181 -30.12 -6.49 8.66
C GLY A 181 -30.93 -5.58 7.73
N LEU A 182 -30.42 -5.21 6.55
CA LEU A 182 -31.20 -4.40 5.58
C LEU A 182 -32.23 -5.25 4.82
N GLN A 183 -33.34 -4.64 4.40
CA GLN A 183 -34.41 -5.34 3.66
C GLN A 183 -33.98 -5.71 2.23
N PRO A 184 -34.52 -6.80 1.63
CA PRO A 184 -34.15 -7.28 0.30
C PRO A 184 -34.16 -6.21 -0.80
N ALA A 185 -35.24 -5.42 -0.90
CA ALA A 185 -35.38 -4.41 -1.93
C ALA A 185 -34.33 -3.28 -1.80
N THR A 186 -34.06 -2.82 -0.57
CA THR A 186 -33.05 -1.81 -0.29
C THR A 186 -31.65 -2.33 -0.60
N SER A 187 -31.34 -3.57 -0.20
CA SER A 187 -30.06 -4.22 -0.51
C SER A 187 -29.86 -4.33 -2.01
N ALA A 188 -30.88 -4.74 -2.76
CA ALA A 188 -30.82 -4.82 -4.22
C ALA A 188 -30.60 -3.44 -4.86
N ALA A 189 -31.34 -2.42 -4.42
CA ALA A 189 -31.17 -1.06 -4.93
C ALA A 189 -29.75 -0.51 -4.72
N ILE A 190 -29.17 -0.73 -3.54
CA ILE A 190 -27.78 -0.34 -3.23
C ILE A 190 -26.81 -1.03 -4.19
N ILE A 191 -26.93 -2.36 -4.36
CA ILE A 191 -26.03 -3.12 -5.24
C ILE A 191 -26.15 -2.66 -6.69
N ILE A 192 -27.36 -2.45 -7.20
CA ILE A 192 -27.59 -1.99 -8.57
C ILE A 192 -26.99 -0.59 -8.77
N ALA A 193 -27.14 0.31 -7.79
CA ALA A 193 -26.51 1.63 -7.85
C ALA A 193 -24.98 1.56 -7.86
N LEU A 194 -24.39 0.65 -7.08
CA LEU A 194 -22.94 0.40 -7.08
C LEU A 194 -22.47 -0.18 -8.42
N GLN A 195 -23.21 -1.15 -8.99
CA GLN A 195 -22.94 -1.70 -10.32
C GLN A 195 -22.97 -0.61 -11.38
N ALA A 196 -24.02 0.22 -11.40
CA ALA A 196 -24.18 1.30 -12.37
C ALA A 196 -23.04 2.32 -12.27
N SER A 197 -22.66 2.71 -11.05
CA SER A 197 -21.56 3.65 -10.82
C SER A 197 -20.22 3.08 -11.30
N LEU A 198 -19.93 1.83 -10.94
CA LEU A 198 -18.69 1.14 -11.28
C LEU A 198 -18.56 0.90 -12.79
N LEU A 199 -19.65 0.48 -13.43
CA LEU A 199 -19.70 0.26 -14.88
C LEU A 199 -19.73 1.57 -15.67
N GLY A 200 -20.30 2.65 -15.11
CA GLY A 200 -20.17 3.99 -15.67
C GLY A 200 -18.72 4.49 -15.66
N TRP A 201 -17.99 4.26 -14.57
CA TRP A 201 -16.54 4.51 -14.56
C TRP A 201 -15.80 3.61 -15.56
N GLN A 202 -16.15 2.31 -15.62
CA GLN A 202 -15.54 1.35 -16.54
C GLN A 202 -15.74 1.72 -18.01
N SER A 203 -16.90 2.27 -18.39
CA SER A 203 -17.19 2.65 -19.78
C SER A 203 -16.38 3.88 -20.21
N ILE A 204 -16.12 4.82 -19.31
CA ILE A 204 -15.38 6.05 -19.60
C ILE A 204 -13.87 5.81 -19.56
N ALA A 205 -13.35 5.30 -18.44
CA ALA A 205 -11.90 5.25 -18.20
C ALA A 205 -11.41 3.99 -17.50
N GLY A 206 -12.23 3.32 -16.68
CA GLY A 206 -11.80 2.22 -15.82
C GLY A 206 -11.18 1.03 -16.56
N TRP A 207 -11.63 0.78 -17.79
CA TRP A 207 -11.12 -0.30 -18.63
C TRP A 207 -9.62 -0.21 -18.97
N HIS A 208 -9.01 0.99 -18.87
CA HIS A 208 -7.57 1.16 -19.08
C HIS A 208 -6.71 0.48 -18.00
N TYR A 209 -7.25 0.31 -16.79
CA TYR A 209 -6.50 -0.11 -15.61
C TYR A 209 -6.69 -1.59 -15.28
N ALA A 210 -7.78 -2.19 -15.76
CA ALA A 210 -8.17 -3.57 -15.50
C ALA A 210 -8.22 -3.93 -14.01
N LEU A 211 -8.93 -3.11 -13.22
CA LEU A 211 -9.04 -3.28 -11.77
C LEU A 211 -10.36 -3.93 -11.34
N LEU A 212 -11.33 -4.08 -12.24
CA LEU A 212 -12.67 -4.51 -11.89
C LEU A 212 -12.69 -5.96 -11.38
N VAL A 213 -11.99 -6.87 -12.06
CA VAL A 213 -11.88 -8.29 -11.67
C VAL A 213 -11.14 -8.46 -10.34
N PRO A 214 -9.90 -7.96 -10.15
CA PRO A 214 -9.19 -8.17 -8.89
C PRO A 214 -9.91 -7.54 -7.68
N LEU A 215 -10.50 -6.35 -7.83
CA LEU A 215 -11.29 -5.73 -6.75
C LEU A 215 -12.57 -6.52 -6.45
N SER A 216 -13.25 -7.04 -7.48
CA SER A 216 -14.44 -7.87 -7.31
C SER A 216 -14.14 -9.20 -6.60
N ILE A 217 -12.99 -9.82 -6.90
CA ILE A 217 -12.53 -11.02 -6.18
C ILE A 217 -12.29 -10.70 -4.71
N LEU A 218 -11.58 -9.60 -4.41
CA LEU A 218 -11.33 -9.19 -3.03
C LEU A 218 -12.64 -8.92 -2.26
N LEU A 219 -13.58 -8.21 -2.88
CA LEU A 219 -14.91 -7.95 -2.31
C LEU A 219 -15.69 -9.24 -2.07
N THR A 220 -15.65 -10.18 -3.01
CA THR A 220 -16.29 -11.49 -2.88
C THR A 220 -15.75 -12.24 -1.68
N VAL A 221 -14.42 -12.39 -1.59
CA VAL A 221 -13.76 -13.15 -0.52
C VAL A 221 -14.03 -12.51 0.84
N THR A 222 -13.86 -11.20 0.97
CA THR A 222 -14.08 -10.49 2.26
C THR A 222 -15.55 -10.50 2.69
N ALA A 223 -16.50 -10.36 1.76
CA ALA A 223 -17.92 -10.46 2.07
C ALA A 223 -18.30 -11.87 2.53
N LEU A 224 -17.87 -12.91 1.80
CA LEU A 224 -18.17 -14.31 2.16
C LEU A 224 -17.54 -14.71 3.49
N LEU A 225 -16.29 -14.31 3.76
CA LEU A 225 -15.65 -14.57 5.05
C LEU A 225 -16.38 -13.87 6.20
N SER A 226 -16.86 -12.64 5.99
CA SER A 226 -17.65 -11.93 7.00
C SER A 226 -18.96 -12.66 7.31
N VAL A 227 -19.65 -13.14 6.28
CA VAL A 227 -20.89 -13.90 6.43
C VAL A 227 -20.64 -15.25 7.11
N LEU A 228 -19.59 -15.96 6.71
CA LEU A 228 -19.22 -17.25 7.29
C LEU A 228 -18.94 -17.14 8.79
N VAL A 229 -18.18 -16.12 9.20
CA VAL A 229 -17.85 -15.91 10.62
C VAL A 229 -19.06 -15.52 11.46
N ASP A 230 -20.04 -14.80 10.90
CA ASP A 230 -21.31 -14.51 11.59
C ASP A 230 -22.13 -15.77 11.86
N HIS A 231 -21.99 -16.80 11.01
CA HIS A 231 -22.62 -18.10 11.21
C HIS A 231 -21.86 -19.00 12.18
N CYS A 232 -20.55 -18.80 12.34
CA CYS A 232 -19.77 -19.47 13.37
C CYS A 232 -20.04 -18.82 14.73
N THR A 233 -20.42 -19.62 15.73
CA THR A 233 -20.53 -19.19 17.14
C THR A 233 -19.14 -18.99 17.76
N LEU A 234 -18.38 -18.03 17.23
CA LEU A 234 -17.12 -17.64 17.85
C LEU A 234 -17.42 -16.97 19.20
N PRO A 235 -16.85 -17.49 20.31
CA PRO A 235 -17.02 -16.90 21.63
C PRO A 235 -16.38 -15.52 21.61
N CYS A 236 -17.19 -14.47 21.51
CA CYS A 236 -16.71 -13.11 21.68
C CYS A 236 -16.76 -12.80 23.17
N ALA A 237 -15.60 -12.48 23.76
CA ALA A 237 -15.52 -12.13 25.16
C ALA A 237 -16.49 -10.97 25.49
N THR A 238 -17.15 -11.07 26.65
CA THR A 238 -17.94 -9.97 27.20
C THR A 238 -17.03 -8.78 27.46
N TRP A 239 -17.53 -7.59 27.16
CA TRP A 239 -16.74 -6.36 27.17
C TRP A 239 -17.30 -5.37 28.14
N HIS A 240 -16.38 -4.69 28.79
CA HIS A 240 -16.66 -3.55 29.64
C HIS A 240 -16.08 -2.32 28.95
N ALA A 241 -16.85 -1.23 28.95
CA ALA A 241 -16.39 0.03 28.40
C ALA A 241 -15.09 0.43 29.11
N PRO A 242 -14.00 0.66 28.38
CA PRO A 242 -12.77 1.07 29.01
C PRO A 242 -12.93 2.45 29.62
N HIS A 243 -12.55 2.59 30.88
CA HIS A 243 -12.45 3.90 31.50
C HIS A 243 -11.18 4.58 31.00
N PHE A 244 -11.35 5.67 30.26
CA PHE A 244 -10.25 6.53 29.86
C PHE A 244 -10.17 7.69 30.84
N PRO A 245 -9.08 7.81 31.62
CA PRO A 245 -8.94 8.95 32.52
C PRO A 245 -8.81 10.25 31.71
N PRO A 246 -9.17 11.40 32.31
CA PRO A 246 -8.99 12.70 31.69
C PRO A 246 -7.50 12.95 31.35
N ILE A 247 -7.27 13.78 30.34
CA ILE A 247 -5.91 14.13 29.92
C ILE A 247 -5.30 15.07 30.97
N ASP A 248 -4.12 14.71 31.46
CA ASP A 248 -3.31 15.59 32.30
C ASP A 248 -2.27 16.28 31.41
N TRP A 249 -2.57 17.54 31.07
CA TRP A 249 -1.74 18.33 30.17
C TRP A 249 -0.32 18.58 30.70
N ARG A 250 -0.09 18.53 32.01
CA ARG A 250 1.27 18.73 32.56
C ARG A 250 2.24 17.66 32.08
N HIS A 251 1.79 16.41 32.12
CA HIS A 251 2.57 15.26 31.65
C HIS A 251 2.74 15.27 30.13
N ILE A 252 1.70 15.62 29.38
CA ILE A 252 1.77 15.73 27.92
C ILE A 252 2.77 16.81 27.49
N VAL A 253 2.67 18.01 28.09
CA VAL A 253 3.60 19.10 27.82
C VAL A 253 5.03 18.70 28.17
N ALA A 254 5.25 18.02 29.30
CA ALA A 254 6.58 17.52 29.65
C ALA A 254 7.17 16.58 28.60
N VAL A 255 6.37 15.63 28.09
CA VAL A 255 6.80 14.71 27.02
C VAL A 255 7.04 15.46 25.71
N TRP A 256 6.20 16.43 25.35
CA TRP A 256 6.40 17.23 24.14
C TRP A 256 7.66 18.08 24.21
N LEU A 257 7.94 18.72 25.35
CA LEU A 257 9.18 19.45 25.57
C LEU A 257 10.39 18.52 25.41
N LEU A 258 10.34 17.33 26.02
CA LEU A 258 11.39 16.32 25.87
C LEU A 258 11.59 15.88 24.41
N ALA A 259 10.49 15.64 23.68
CA ALA A 259 10.54 15.28 22.27
C ALA A 259 11.14 16.40 21.40
N LEU A 260 10.75 17.65 21.67
CA LEU A 260 11.22 18.83 20.96
C LEU A 260 12.70 19.10 21.21
N LEU A 261 13.21 18.86 22.43
CA LEU A 261 14.63 19.00 22.75
C LEU A 261 15.53 18.18 21.81
N VAL A 262 15.09 16.98 21.42
CA VAL A 262 15.87 16.10 20.53
C VAL A 262 15.60 16.39 19.05
N ARG A 263 14.40 16.87 18.70
CA ARG A 263 13.98 17.08 17.30
C ARG A 263 14.39 18.44 16.74
N LEU A 264 14.22 19.52 17.51
CA LEU A 264 14.45 20.88 17.02
C LEU A 264 15.88 21.13 16.47
N PRO A 265 16.96 20.55 17.03
CA PRO A 265 18.30 20.72 16.47
C PRO A 265 18.45 20.26 15.01
N TRP A 266 17.64 19.29 14.57
CA TRP A 266 17.71 18.70 13.24
C TRP A 266 16.66 19.24 12.26
N PHE A 267 15.76 20.09 12.75
CA PHE A 267 14.57 20.47 12.02
C PHE A 267 14.84 21.36 10.80
N GLY A 268 15.93 22.14 10.82
CA GLY A 268 16.44 22.89 9.68
C GLY A 268 17.62 22.23 8.96
N ALA A 269 17.99 21.00 9.34
CA ALA A 269 19.12 20.28 8.76
C ALA A 269 18.73 19.60 7.43
N PRO A 270 19.67 19.45 6.48
CA PRO A 270 19.47 18.64 5.29
C PRO A 270 19.23 17.17 5.65
N ASP A 271 18.45 16.48 4.82
CA ASP A 271 18.25 15.04 4.94
C ASP A 271 19.39 14.26 4.25
N PRO A 272 19.63 13.00 4.63
CA PRO A 272 20.79 12.24 4.17
C PRO A 272 20.70 11.71 2.73
N VAL A 273 19.53 11.74 2.07
CA VAL A 273 19.29 11.01 0.80
C VAL A 273 18.61 11.85 -0.29
N GLY A 274 18.23 13.09 -0.02
CA GLY A 274 17.61 14.02 -0.97
C GLY A 274 16.08 13.99 -1.02
N ASP A 275 15.42 13.39 -0.02
CA ASP A 275 13.95 13.31 0.04
C ASP A 275 13.30 14.69 0.25
N MET A 276 13.99 15.61 0.93
CA MET A 276 13.51 16.99 1.08
C MET A 276 13.54 17.73 -0.24
N GLU A 277 14.56 17.50 -1.09
CA GLU A 277 14.60 18.05 -2.45
C GLU A 277 13.45 17.53 -3.30
N LEU A 278 13.16 16.23 -3.21
CA LEU A 278 12.02 15.62 -3.91
C LEU A 278 10.70 16.28 -3.49
N ALA A 279 10.51 16.50 -2.19
CA ALA A 279 9.34 17.19 -1.66
C ALA A 279 9.27 18.68 -2.08
N ALA A 280 10.40 19.39 -2.09
CA ALA A 280 10.47 20.79 -2.52
C ALA A 280 10.18 20.96 -4.01
N ARG A 281 10.75 20.10 -4.87
CA ARG A 281 10.43 20.04 -6.30
C ARG A 281 8.94 19.75 -6.52
N ARG A 282 8.35 18.84 -5.73
CA ARG A 282 6.90 18.57 -5.76
C ARG A 282 6.09 19.82 -5.42
N MET A 283 6.45 20.52 -4.35
CA MET A 283 5.79 21.76 -3.95
C MET A 283 5.84 22.82 -5.06
N ARG A 284 6.94 22.91 -5.83
CA ARG A 284 7.02 23.80 -7.00
C ARG A 284 5.95 23.50 -8.05
N PHE A 285 5.82 22.24 -8.47
CA PHE A 285 4.79 21.87 -9.45
C PHE A 285 3.38 22.14 -8.92
N LEU A 286 3.14 21.83 -7.64
CA LEU A 286 1.85 22.12 -6.99
C LEU A 286 1.58 23.63 -6.86
N PHE A 287 2.62 24.44 -6.68
CA PHE A 287 2.50 25.90 -6.60
C PHE A 287 2.12 26.52 -7.94
N HIS A 288 2.71 26.06 -9.04
CA HIS A 288 2.49 26.64 -10.37
C HIS A 288 1.27 26.04 -11.11
N GLU A 289 1.10 24.72 -11.05
CA GLU A 289 0.10 23.98 -11.83
C GLU A 289 -1.09 23.49 -10.97
N GLY A 290 -1.09 23.82 -9.68
CA GLY A 290 -2.07 23.29 -8.74
C GLY A 290 -2.05 21.75 -8.67
N LEU A 291 -3.21 21.15 -8.42
CA LEU A 291 -3.34 19.68 -8.37
C LEU A 291 -3.10 18.99 -9.72
N ALA A 292 -3.21 19.71 -10.84
CA ALA A 292 -2.86 19.16 -12.16
C ALA A 292 -1.34 18.90 -12.28
N GLY A 293 -0.52 19.61 -11.50
CA GLY A 293 0.93 19.37 -11.39
C GLY A 293 1.33 18.19 -10.53
N ALA A 294 0.39 17.53 -9.83
CA ALA A 294 0.71 16.59 -8.76
C ALA A 294 1.60 15.41 -9.20
N TYR A 295 1.45 14.92 -10.43
CA TYR A 295 2.18 13.76 -10.95
C TYR A 295 2.94 14.06 -12.25
N LEU A 296 3.23 15.33 -12.57
CA LEU A 296 4.05 15.68 -13.74
C LEU A 296 5.50 15.21 -13.61
N PHE A 297 6.01 15.19 -12.38
CA PHE A 297 7.27 14.54 -12.01
C PHE A 297 6.93 13.16 -11.43
N ASP A 298 7.62 12.08 -11.79
CA ASP A 298 7.35 10.71 -11.26
C ASP A 298 7.02 10.75 -9.75
N GLY A 299 5.89 10.16 -9.33
CA GLY A 299 5.29 10.45 -8.04
C GLY A 299 4.53 9.28 -7.42
N ASP A 300 4.79 9.06 -6.15
CA ASP A 300 4.26 7.99 -5.30
C ASP A 300 3.48 8.54 -4.09
N TYR A 301 3.16 9.83 -4.08
CA TYR A 301 2.50 10.51 -2.97
C TYR A 301 0.98 10.39 -3.07
N MET A 302 0.35 9.97 -1.98
CA MET A 302 -1.10 9.86 -1.88
C MET A 302 -1.75 11.24 -1.57
N PRO A 303 -3.07 11.39 -1.77
CA PRO A 303 -3.73 12.69 -1.81
C PRO A 303 -3.48 13.60 -0.61
N LEU A 304 -3.56 13.09 0.62
CA LEU A 304 -3.41 13.93 1.81
C LEU A 304 -2.00 14.52 1.92
N ARG A 305 -0.97 13.76 1.49
CA ARG A 305 0.39 14.30 1.41
C ARG A 305 0.47 15.42 0.37
N LEU A 306 -0.13 15.24 -0.80
CA LEU A 306 -0.16 16.25 -1.86
C LEU A 306 -0.90 17.52 -1.42
N TYR A 307 -2.02 17.39 -0.71
CA TYR A 307 -2.77 18.55 -0.20
C TYR A 307 -1.98 19.32 0.85
N LEU A 308 -1.29 18.62 1.75
CA LEU A 308 -0.38 19.27 2.70
C LEU A 308 0.72 20.03 1.97
N LEU A 309 1.40 19.40 1.00
CA LEU A 309 2.44 20.06 0.21
C LEU A 309 1.90 21.22 -0.62
N THR A 310 0.67 21.15 -1.12
CA THR A 310 0.02 22.25 -1.84
C THR A 310 -0.22 23.45 -0.93
N GLY A 311 -0.68 23.21 0.30
CA GLY A 311 -0.83 24.26 1.30
C GLY A 311 0.50 24.87 1.71
N LEU A 312 1.51 24.03 1.98
CA LEU A 312 2.85 24.46 2.38
C LEU A 312 3.58 25.21 1.26
N SER A 313 3.36 24.86 -0.01
CA SER A 313 4.05 25.52 -1.13
C SER A 313 3.78 27.03 -1.18
N GLN A 314 2.61 27.47 -0.73
CA GLN A 314 2.24 28.89 -0.66
C GLN A 314 3.08 29.68 0.36
N TRP A 315 3.67 29.01 1.34
CA TRP A 315 4.45 29.63 2.43
C TRP A 315 5.95 29.59 2.20
N VAL A 316 6.43 28.86 1.18
CA VAL A 316 7.86 28.76 0.88
C VAL A 316 8.46 30.14 0.62
N ARG A 317 7.93 30.93 -0.32
CA ARG A 317 8.46 32.26 -0.64
C ARG A 317 8.26 33.30 0.48
N PRO A 318 7.07 33.41 1.12
CA PRO A 318 6.87 34.34 2.25
C PRO A 318 7.83 34.12 3.43
N LEU A 319 8.26 32.87 3.66
CA LEU A 319 9.24 32.51 4.70
C LEU A 319 10.70 32.61 4.22
N GLY A 320 10.95 33.27 3.09
CA GLY A 320 12.29 33.44 2.51
C GLY A 320 12.92 32.15 1.99
N GLY A 321 12.09 31.13 1.72
CA GLY A 321 12.54 29.82 1.24
C GLY A 321 12.56 29.66 -0.28
N THR A 322 13.19 28.58 -0.72
CA THR A 322 13.32 28.18 -2.12
C THR A 322 12.75 26.78 -2.37
N PHE A 323 12.37 26.49 -3.61
CA PHE A 323 12.00 25.13 -4.03
C PHE A 323 13.17 24.35 -4.65
N ASP A 324 14.25 25.04 -5.05
CA ASP A 324 15.44 24.45 -5.66
C ASP A 324 16.53 24.19 -4.64
N ALA A 325 17.33 23.17 -4.93
CA ALA A 325 18.58 22.92 -4.24
C ALA A 325 19.60 24.06 -4.51
N PRO A 326 20.43 24.44 -3.51
CA PRO A 326 20.37 23.98 -2.12
C PRO A 326 19.14 24.54 -1.40
N LEU A 327 18.46 23.69 -0.63
CA LEU A 327 17.27 24.10 0.10
C LEU A 327 17.62 24.99 1.29
N THR A 328 16.83 26.04 1.50
CA THR A 328 16.90 26.85 2.72
C THR A 328 16.41 26.09 3.96
N PRO A 329 16.93 26.39 5.17
CA PRO A 329 16.41 25.84 6.42
C PRO A 329 14.91 26.07 6.62
N SER A 330 14.38 27.22 6.17
CA SER A 330 12.94 27.51 6.26
C SER A 330 12.10 26.55 5.42
N THR A 331 12.50 26.26 4.16
CA THR A 331 11.84 25.24 3.34
C THR A 331 11.90 23.86 3.99
N MET A 332 13.07 23.45 4.48
CA MET A 332 13.25 22.12 5.10
C MET A 332 12.39 21.97 6.35
N SER A 333 12.41 22.96 7.25
CA SER A 333 11.55 22.99 8.43
C SER A 333 10.06 22.98 8.09
N LEU A 334 9.66 23.70 7.04
CA LEU A 334 8.28 23.74 6.58
C LEU A 334 7.79 22.36 6.11
N ILE A 335 8.63 21.62 5.36
CA ILE A 335 8.32 20.25 4.91
C ILE A 335 8.21 19.28 6.10
N LYS A 336 9.08 19.43 7.11
CA LYS A 336 9.14 18.56 8.30
C LYS A 336 8.02 18.83 9.31
N LEU A 337 7.40 20.00 9.28
CA LEU A 337 6.41 20.44 10.27
C LEU A 337 5.19 19.52 10.42
N PRO A 338 4.52 19.05 9.35
CA PRO A 338 3.37 18.15 9.51
C PRO A 338 3.75 16.83 10.22
N ALA A 339 4.93 16.29 9.93
CA ALA A 339 5.43 15.07 10.57
C ALA A 339 5.73 15.30 12.05
N LEU A 340 6.30 16.46 12.40
CA LEU A 340 6.52 16.85 13.81
C LEU A 340 5.20 16.96 14.59
N VAL A 341 4.20 17.64 14.04
CA VAL A 341 2.88 17.76 14.67
C VAL A 341 2.24 16.38 14.85
N ALA A 342 2.30 15.53 13.82
CA ALA A 342 1.76 14.19 13.87
C ALA A 342 2.46 13.30 14.91
N ASP A 343 3.77 13.44 15.07
CA ASP A 343 4.54 12.77 16.11
C ASP A 343 4.10 13.20 17.51
N LEU A 344 3.99 14.51 17.79
CA LEU A 344 3.51 15.01 19.08
C LEU A 344 2.09 14.50 19.43
N LEU A 345 1.19 14.45 18.44
CA LEU A 345 -0.15 13.87 18.61
C LEU A 345 -0.10 12.36 18.82
N THR A 346 0.86 11.66 18.21
CA THR A 346 1.10 10.23 18.46
C THR A 346 1.54 10.02 19.92
N LEU A 347 2.43 10.86 20.46
CA LEU A 347 2.83 10.82 21.87
C LEU A 347 1.63 11.00 22.80
N LEU A 348 0.72 11.93 22.49
CA LEU A 348 -0.52 12.11 23.23
C LEU A 348 -1.37 10.82 23.24
N LEU A 349 -1.53 10.15 22.09
CA LEU A 349 -2.27 8.89 22.00
C LEU A 349 -1.61 7.76 22.80
N LEU A 350 -0.28 7.63 22.73
CA LEU A 350 0.47 6.63 23.49
C LEU A 350 0.32 6.84 24.99
N TRP A 351 0.43 8.09 25.46
CA TRP A 351 0.25 8.42 26.87
C TRP A 351 -1.18 8.10 27.32
N TRP A 352 -2.17 8.59 26.56
CA TRP A 352 -3.58 8.45 26.89
C TRP A 352 -4.05 6.99 26.92
N TRP A 353 -3.56 6.18 25.98
CA TRP A 353 -3.76 4.74 25.99
C TRP A 353 -3.12 4.09 27.22
N SER A 354 -1.85 4.39 27.50
CA SER A 354 -1.10 3.79 28.62
C SER A 354 -1.75 4.02 29.98
N ARG A 355 -2.42 5.16 30.16
CA ARG A 355 -3.12 5.52 31.41
C ARG A 355 -4.25 4.58 31.81
N ARG A 356 -4.69 3.67 30.93
CA ARG A 356 -5.65 2.61 31.27
C ARG A 356 -5.10 1.58 32.25
N TRP A 357 -3.78 1.42 32.33
CA TRP A 357 -3.14 0.37 33.14
C TRP A 357 -2.15 0.89 34.18
N VAL A 358 -1.60 2.09 33.99
CA VAL A 358 -0.52 2.62 34.85
C VAL A 358 -0.74 4.07 35.25
N SER A 359 -0.04 4.52 36.30
CA SER A 359 -0.05 5.91 36.79
C SER A 359 0.42 6.93 35.74
N ALA A 360 0.12 8.21 35.96
CA ALA A 360 0.47 9.28 35.02
C ALA A 360 1.98 9.38 34.76
N TRP A 361 2.78 9.22 35.83
CA TRP A 361 4.23 9.16 35.74
C TRP A 361 4.73 7.99 34.91
N ARG A 362 4.20 6.77 35.14
CA ARG A 362 4.61 5.58 34.37
C ARG A 362 4.19 5.67 32.91
N ALA A 363 2.99 6.18 32.62
CA ALA A 363 2.56 6.45 31.24
C ALA A 363 3.50 7.45 30.56
N THR A 364 3.90 8.50 31.28
CA THR A 364 4.87 9.50 30.82
C THR A 364 6.23 8.88 30.51
N ALA A 365 6.74 8.00 31.38
CA ALA A 365 7.99 7.28 31.13
C ALA A 365 7.92 6.39 29.88
N ILE A 366 6.82 5.67 29.67
CA ILE A 366 6.60 4.83 28.48
C ILE A 366 6.56 5.68 27.22
N THR A 367 5.83 6.81 27.25
CA THR A 367 5.75 7.72 26.10
C THR A 367 7.08 8.42 25.84
N ALA A 368 7.83 8.80 26.90
CA ALA A 368 9.17 9.36 26.78
C ALA A 368 10.15 8.37 26.15
N LEU A 369 10.05 7.08 26.47
CA LEU A 369 10.86 6.03 25.85
C LEU A 369 10.68 6.00 24.33
N TYR A 370 9.45 6.15 23.82
CA TYR A 370 9.18 6.28 22.39
C TYR A 370 9.64 7.62 21.83
N ALA A 371 9.39 8.73 22.54
CA ALA A 371 9.79 10.07 22.10
C ALA A 371 11.31 10.19 21.91
N LEU A 372 12.09 9.53 22.77
CA LEU A 372 13.55 9.56 22.76
C LEU A 372 14.20 8.47 21.88
N ALA A 373 13.43 7.52 21.37
CA ALA A 373 13.96 6.46 20.52
C ALA A 373 14.60 7.03 19.24
N PRO A 374 15.90 6.78 18.96
CA PRO A 374 16.58 7.28 17.76
C PRO A 374 15.85 7.09 16.43
N PRO A 375 15.36 5.89 16.06
CA PRO A 375 14.65 5.69 14.79
C PRO A 375 13.38 6.55 14.67
N VAL A 376 12.78 6.98 15.79
CA VAL A 376 11.59 7.85 15.78
C VAL A 376 11.99 9.28 15.46
N TRP A 377 12.86 9.89 16.27
CA TRP A 377 13.22 11.29 16.05
C TRP A 377 14.08 11.50 14.79
N ILE A 378 14.85 10.48 14.36
CA ILE A 378 15.53 10.48 13.07
C ILE A 378 14.52 10.63 11.93
N ASN A 379 13.50 9.78 11.89
CA ASN A 379 12.47 9.86 10.84
C ASN A 379 11.70 11.18 10.89
N VAL A 380 11.39 11.69 12.09
CA VAL A 380 10.62 12.94 12.25
C VAL A 380 11.43 14.18 11.84
N ALA A 381 12.63 14.35 12.37
CA ALA A 381 13.31 15.63 12.37
C ALA A 381 14.58 15.68 11.52
N TRP A 382 15.43 14.64 11.58
CA TRP A 382 16.63 14.63 10.76
C TRP A 382 16.30 14.33 9.30
N TRP A 383 15.59 13.23 9.07
CA TRP A 383 15.24 12.76 7.74
C TRP A 383 13.96 13.41 7.19
N GLY A 384 12.97 13.72 8.04
CA GLY A 384 11.72 14.35 7.60
C GLY A 384 10.80 13.43 6.80
N GLN A 385 10.80 12.13 7.11
CA GLN A 385 10.04 11.13 6.38
C GLN A 385 8.54 11.24 6.63
N VAL A 386 7.75 11.01 5.57
CA VAL A 386 6.28 10.91 5.66
C VAL A 386 5.83 9.80 6.59
N ASP A 387 6.68 8.80 6.82
CA ASP A 387 6.34 7.67 7.66
C ASP A 387 5.95 8.13 9.08
N ALA A 388 6.56 9.20 9.60
CA ALA A 388 6.16 9.81 10.87
C ALA A 388 4.75 10.43 10.82
N LEU A 389 4.38 11.07 9.72
CA LEU A 389 3.02 11.57 9.49
C LEU A 389 2.00 10.42 9.41
N LEU A 390 2.39 9.32 8.76
CA LEU A 390 1.58 8.11 8.62
C LEU A 390 1.31 7.41 9.97
N MET A 391 2.23 7.49 10.93
CA MET A 391 2.08 6.80 12.22
C MET A 391 0.90 7.28 13.05
N LEU A 392 0.57 8.57 13.01
CA LEU A 392 -0.55 9.13 13.78
C LEU A 392 -1.88 8.40 13.49
N PRO A 393 -2.39 8.37 12.24
CA PRO A 393 -3.65 7.69 11.96
C PRO A 393 -3.55 6.16 12.15
N MET A 394 -2.37 5.56 11.95
CA MET A 394 -2.17 4.13 12.20
C MET A 394 -2.28 3.76 13.69
N VAL A 395 -1.72 4.57 14.59
CA VAL A 395 -1.85 4.40 16.05
C VAL A 395 -3.28 4.75 16.51
N ALA A 396 -3.86 5.84 15.99
CA ALA A 396 -5.23 6.23 16.28
C ALA A 396 -6.24 5.13 15.90
N MET A 397 -6.00 4.41 14.79
CA MET A 397 -6.81 3.27 14.38
C MET A 397 -6.89 2.21 15.49
N VAL A 398 -5.78 1.88 16.16
CA VAL A 398 -5.77 0.90 17.24
C VAL A 398 -6.38 1.48 18.52
N VAL A 399 -5.97 2.69 18.89
CA VAL A 399 -6.37 3.35 20.14
C VAL A 399 -7.89 3.64 20.20
N LEU A 400 -8.49 3.99 19.06
CA LEU A 400 -9.91 4.34 18.96
C LEU A 400 -10.82 3.16 18.61
N PHE A 401 -10.30 1.93 18.52
CA PHE A 401 -11.06 0.76 18.07
C PHE A 401 -12.31 0.45 18.91
N GLU A 402 -12.23 0.68 20.22
CA GLU A 402 -13.35 0.46 21.13
C GLU A 402 -14.39 1.61 21.12
N ARG A 403 -14.12 2.69 20.37
CA ARG A 403 -15.02 3.85 20.27
C ARG A 403 -15.89 3.78 19.04
N ALA A 404 -17.14 4.23 19.18
CA ALA A 404 -18.13 4.30 18.09
C ALA A 404 -18.22 3.00 17.27
N SER A 405 -18.12 1.83 17.92
CA SER A 405 -18.11 0.52 17.27
C SER A 405 -17.03 0.36 16.18
N GLY A 406 -15.83 0.89 16.42
CA GLY A 406 -14.69 0.81 15.50
C GLY A 406 -14.76 1.75 14.30
N ARG A 407 -15.83 2.56 14.15
CA ARG A 407 -16.00 3.49 13.02
C ARG A 407 -14.84 4.47 12.88
N TRP A 408 -14.34 5.00 14.00
CA TRP A 408 -13.18 5.89 14.01
C TRP A 408 -11.91 5.19 13.52
N SER A 409 -11.76 3.89 13.77
CA SER A 409 -10.60 3.13 13.26
C SER A 409 -10.62 3.00 11.75
N TRP A 410 -11.78 2.71 11.15
CA TRP A 410 -11.92 2.66 9.70
C TRP A 410 -11.65 4.02 9.05
N TRP A 411 -12.13 5.10 9.65
CA TRP A 411 -11.81 6.44 9.20
C TRP A 411 -10.32 6.75 9.31
N CYS A 412 -9.68 6.47 10.45
CA CYS A 412 -8.24 6.67 10.64
C CYS A 412 -7.41 5.84 9.65
N TRP A 413 -7.78 4.59 9.40
CA TRP A 413 -7.12 3.74 8.42
C TRP A 413 -7.25 4.28 7.00
N ALA A 414 -8.42 4.78 6.61
CA ALA A 414 -8.61 5.44 5.31
C ALA A 414 -7.76 6.72 5.20
N MET A 415 -7.67 7.52 6.27
CA MET A 415 -6.77 8.67 6.32
C MET A 415 -5.30 8.27 6.18
N ALA A 416 -4.90 7.15 6.79
CA ALA A 416 -3.54 6.60 6.63
C ALA A 416 -3.26 6.18 5.17
N LEU A 417 -4.20 5.52 4.49
CA LEU A 417 -4.08 5.18 3.07
C LEU A 417 -3.98 6.42 2.17
N LEU A 418 -4.66 7.51 2.51
CA LEU A 418 -4.53 8.79 1.81
C LEU A 418 -3.17 9.48 2.04
N ILE A 419 -2.38 9.02 3.01
CA ILE A 419 -1.00 9.49 3.26
C ILE A 419 0.00 8.59 2.54
N LYS A 420 -0.14 7.26 2.68
CA LYS A 420 0.75 6.27 2.06
C LYS A 420 0.04 4.93 1.86
N PRO A 421 0.18 4.24 0.70
CA PRO A 421 -0.45 2.95 0.47
C PRO A 421 0.01 1.86 1.45
N GLN A 422 1.20 2.04 2.03
CA GLN A 422 1.78 1.16 3.05
C GLN A 422 0.86 0.88 4.24
N ALA A 423 -0.10 1.78 4.55
CA ALA A 423 -1.10 1.55 5.60
C ALA A 423 -2.01 0.32 5.37
N ILE A 424 -2.08 -0.19 4.13
CA ILE A 424 -2.86 -1.38 3.77
C ILE A 424 -2.42 -2.61 4.59
N VAL A 425 -1.17 -2.63 5.06
CA VAL A 425 -0.63 -3.71 5.88
C VAL A 425 -1.47 -4.01 7.13
N LEU A 426 -2.15 -2.99 7.70
CA LEU A 426 -2.99 -3.16 8.89
C LEU A 426 -4.45 -3.55 8.59
N ALA A 427 -4.85 -3.60 7.32
CA ALA A 427 -6.21 -3.98 6.94
C ALA A 427 -6.67 -5.33 7.53
N PRO A 428 -5.84 -6.40 7.56
CA PRO A 428 -6.24 -7.67 8.14
C PRO A 428 -6.52 -7.60 9.64
N VAL A 429 -5.74 -6.82 10.39
CA VAL A 429 -5.96 -6.60 11.83
C VAL A 429 -7.28 -5.86 12.07
N LEU A 430 -7.52 -4.77 11.35
CA LEU A 430 -8.74 -3.99 11.45
C LEU A 430 -9.98 -4.81 11.06
N TYR A 431 -9.90 -5.54 9.95
CA TYR A 431 -10.96 -6.40 9.45
C TYR A 431 -11.29 -7.52 10.47
N ALA A 432 -10.30 -8.30 10.89
CA ALA A 432 -10.52 -9.43 11.82
C ALA A 432 -11.02 -8.96 13.19
N ALA A 433 -10.45 -7.88 13.73
CA ALA A 433 -10.90 -7.32 14.99
C ALA A 433 -12.34 -6.79 14.89
N THR A 434 -12.68 -6.08 13.81
CA THR A 434 -14.04 -5.57 13.56
C THR A 434 -15.03 -6.73 13.42
N LEU A 435 -14.66 -7.77 12.68
CA LEU A 435 -15.50 -8.94 12.48
C LEU A 435 -15.73 -9.71 13.79
N CYS A 436 -14.69 -9.90 14.61
CA CYS A 436 -14.81 -10.50 15.93
C CYS A 436 -15.73 -9.69 16.86
N ARG A 437 -15.55 -8.36 16.89
CA ARG A 437 -16.18 -7.48 17.89
C ARG A 437 -17.57 -6.96 17.50
N TYR A 438 -17.73 -6.64 16.22
CA TYR A 438 -18.88 -5.92 15.68
C TYR A 438 -19.56 -6.67 14.51
N ARG A 439 -19.10 -7.90 14.22
CA ARG A 439 -19.70 -8.81 13.23
C ARG A 439 -19.71 -8.22 11.82
N SER A 440 -20.37 -8.88 10.88
CA SER A 440 -20.46 -8.43 9.48
C SER A 440 -20.98 -7.01 9.34
N ARG A 441 -21.92 -6.60 10.21
CA ARG A 441 -22.48 -5.24 10.23
C ARG A 441 -21.41 -4.18 10.51
N GLY A 442 -20.50 -4.44 11.45
CA GLY A 442 -19.38 -3.53 11.74
C GLY A 442 -18.43 -3.39 10.56
N VAL A 443 -18.11 -4.51 9.91
CA VAL A 443 -17.28 -4.52 8.69
C VAL A 443 -17.94 -3.73 7.57
N LEU A 444 -19.23 -3.94 7.32
CA LEU A 444 -19.98 -3.23 6.28
C LEU A 444 -19.98 -1.72 6.51
N ILE A 445 -20.31 -1.27 7.72
CA ILE A 445 -20.33 0.16 8.07
C ILE A 445 -18.92 0.75 8.00
N GLY A 446 -17.93 0.03 8.53
CA GLY A 446 -16.53 0.45 8.51
C GLY A 446 -15.98 0.59 7.09
N ALA A 447 -16.21 -0.41 6.24
CA ALA A 447 -15.83 -0.40 4.83
C ALA A 447 -16.52 0.73 4.07
N ALA A 448 -17.80 1.02 4.35
CA ALA A 448 -18.51 2.16 3.77
C ALA A 448 -17.87 3.50 4.18
N ILE A 449 -17.51 3.67 5.46
CA ILE A 449 -16.79 4.88 5.93
C ILE A 449 -15.45 5.02 5.23
N ALA A 450 -14.67 3.95 5.12
CA ALA A 450 -13.38 3.97 4.44
C ALA A 450 -13.54 4.30 2.95
N ALA A 451 -14.48 3.67 2.25
CA ALA A 451 -14.76 3.92 0.84
C ALA A 451 -15.16 5.37 0.57
N VAL A 452 -16.07 5.94 1.38
CA VAL A 452 -16.46 7.35 1.26
C VAL A 452 -15.29 8.27 1.56
N THR A 453 -14.51 7.99 2.60
CA THR A 453 -13.34 8.81 2.96
C THR A 453 -12.29 8.82 1.86
N LEU A 454 -11.98 7.64 1.29
CA LEU A 454 -11.06 7.51 0.17
C LEU A 454 -11.58 8.24 -1.08
N LEU A 455 -12.86 8.07 -1.42
CA LEU A 455 -13.47 8.75 -2.57
C LEU A 455 -13.40 10.27 -2.42
N VAL A 456 -13.83 10.81 -1.26
CA VAL A 456 -13.78 12.25 -0.98
C VAL A 456 -12.33 12.75 -0.98
N GLY A 457 -11.41 12.00 -0.40
CA GLY A 457 -9.99 12.34 -0.39
C GLY A 457 -9.35 12.32 -1.78
N MET A 458 -9.81 11.46 -2.68
CA MET A 458 -9.29 11.34 -4.05
C MET A 458 -9.98 12.30 -5.04
N LEU A 459 -11.21 12.74 -4.75
CA LEU A 459 -12.05 13.50 -5.66
C LEU A 459 -11.37 14.76 -6.25
N PRO A 460 -10.67 15.62 -5.47
CA PRO A 460 -9.98 16.78 -6.05
C PRO A 460 -8.95 16.43 -7.12
N LEU A 461 -8.19 15.35 -6.94
CA LEU A 461 -7.21 14.87 -7.93
C LEU A 461 -7.88 14.24 -9.15
N LEU A 462 -9.00 13.53 -8.96
CA LEU A 462 -9.80 12.99 -10.07
C LEU A 462 -10.35 14.13 -10.94
N LEU A 463 -10.86 15.20 -10.32
CA LEU A 463 -11.33 16.41 -11.01
C LEU A 463 -10.19 17.18 -11.69
N ALA A 464 -8.96 17.10 -11.17
CA ALA A 464 -7.76 17.66 -11.78
C ALA A 464 -7.13 16.76 -12.87
N GLY A 465 -7.82 15.69 -13.29
CA GLY A 465 -7.35 14.80 -14.36
C GLY A 465 -6.24 13.82 -13.95
N GLN A 466 -5.95 13.67 -12.66
CA GLN A 466 -4.81 12.90 -12.15
C GLN A 466 -5.11 11.42 -11.86
N THR A 467 -6.11 10.83 -12.51
CA THR A 467 -6.52 9.43 -12.28
C THR A 467 -5.37 8.44 -12.45
N THR A 468 -4.57 8.58 -13.52
CA THR A 468 -3.44 7.68 -13.77
C THR A 468 -2.36 7.81 -12.71
N GLY A 469 -1.98 9.04 -12.35
CA GLY A 469 -0.97 9.29 -11.32
C GLY A 469 -1.39 8.76 -9.96
N LEU A 470 -2.67 8.97 -9.58
CA LEU A 470 -3.24 8.44 -8.35
C LEU A 470 -3.20 6.91 -8.29
N LEU A 471 -3.61 6.24 -9.37
CA LEU A 471 -3.57 4.78 -9.43
C LEU A 471 -2.12 4.26 -9.46
N GLN A 472 -1.20 4.96 -10.11
CA GLN A 472 0.22 4.62 -10.10
C GLN A 472 0.81 4.77 -8.69
N ALA A 473 0.48 5.82 -7.95
CA ALA A 473 0.90 5.96 -6.55
C ALA A 473 0.33 4.83 -5.67
N ALA A 474 -0.96 4.52 -5.82
CA ALA A 474 -1.63 3.51 -5.02
C ALA A 474 -1.16 2.07 -5.31
N LEU A 475 -0.94 1.72 -6.58
CA LEU A 475 -0.70 0.34 -7.03
C LEU A 475 0.75 0.08 -7.48
N GLY A 476 1.47 1.13 -7.87
CA GLY A 476 2.84 1.05 -8.39
C GLY A 476 3.92 1.04 -7.32
N SER A 477 3.56 1.01 -6.03
CA SER A 477 4.53 0.94 -4.93
C SER A 477 5.34 -0.36 -4.96
N VAL A 478 4.69 -1.51 -5.22
CA VAL A 478 5.38 -2.80 -5.33
C VAL A 478 6.03 -2.92 -6.70
N GLY A 479 7.33 -3.19 -6.73
CA GLY A 479 8.12 -3.26 -7.96
C GLY A 479 8.76 -1.95 -8.36
N ARG A 480 8.55 -0.85 -7.62
CA ARG A 480 9.26 0.43 -7.82
C ARG A 480 10.76 0.30 -7.56
N PHE A 481 11.13 -0.49 -6.55
CA PHE A 481 12.52 -0.80 -6.20
C PHE A 481 12.72 -2.32 -6.16
N PRO A 482 12.83 -3.00 -7.31
CA PRO A 482 12.76 -4.46 -7.42
C PRO A 482 14.06 -5.16 -6.99
N ARG A 483 14.52 -4.87 -5.76
CA ARG A 483 15.73 -5.44 -5.16
C ARG A 483 15.38 -6.40 -4.02
N VAL A 484 16.17 -7.45 -3.85
CA VAL A 484 16.04 -8.41 -2.74
C VAL A 484 16.23 -7.71 -1.39
N THR A 485 17.27 -6.90 -1.27
CA THR A 485 17.49 -6.00 -0.14
C THR A 485 17.54 -4.54 -0.61
N ALA A 486 17.13 -3.61 0.25
CA ALA A 486 17.27 -2.18 0.06
C ALA A 486 17.75 -1.52 1.36
N GLY A 487 18.76 -2.12 1.99
CA GLY A 487 19.35 -1.65 3.25
C GLY A 487 18.70 -2.19 4.52
N ALA A 488 17.55 -2.88 4.45
CA ALA A 488 16.90 -3.42 5.64
C ALA A 488 17.61 -4.66 6.21
N TYR A 489 17.92 -4.65 7.52
CA TYR A 489 18.47 -5.78 8.25
C TYR A 489 17.34 -6.76 8.61
N ASN A 490 16.91 -7.53 7.60
CA ASN A 490 15.79 -8.47 7.67
C ASN A 490 16.16 -9.86 7.12
N LEU A 491 15.16 -10.72 6.84
CA LEU A 491 15.36 -12.06 6.28
C LEU A 491 16.28 -12.04 5.04
N TRP A 492 16.05 -11.09 4.14
CA TRP A 492 16.77 -11.02 2.88
C TRP A 492 18.21 -10.57 3.04
N TYR A 493 18.50 -9.76 4.06
CA TYR A 493 19.88 -9.46 4.43
C TYR A 493 20.64 -10.72 4.89
N VAL A 494 19.99 -11.60 5.65
CA VAL A 494 20.59 -12.88 6.09
C VAL A 494 20.72 -13.86 4.91
N MET A 495 19.83 -13.82 3.93
CA MET A 495 19.87 -14.79 2.84
C MET A 495 20.78 -14.37 1.69
N ALA A 496 20.78 -13.08 1.35
CA ALA A 496 21.36 -12.58 0.10
C ALA A 496 22.30 -11.38 0.32
N HIS A 497 22.49 -10.92 1.56
CA HIS A 497 23.26 -9.71 1.89
C HIS A 497 22.86 -8.54 0.97
N ASP A 498 23.79 -7.66 0.61
CA ASP A 498 23.63 -6.64 -0.43
C ASP A 498 24.16 -7.11 -1.80
N SER A 499 23.67 -8.27 -2.26
CA SER A 499 24.04 -8.85 -3.56
C SER A 499 23.62 -8.02 -4.78
N GLY A 500 22.78 -7.00 -4.61
CA GLY A 500 22.16 -6.27 -5.71
C GLY A 500 21.17 -7.11 -6.55
N ALA A 501 20.85 -8.33 -6.14
CA ALA A 501 19.95 -9.22 -6.88
C ALA A 501 18.54 -8.62 -7.05
N LEU A 502 17.90 -8.92 -8.19
CA LEU A 502 16.52 -8.53 -8.42
C LEU A 502 15.57 -9.46 -7.66
N ASP A 503 14.55 -8.91 -7.02
CA ASP A 503 13.59 -9.73 -6.25
C ASP A 503 12.64 -10.57 -7.12
N THR A 504 12.70 -10.38 -8.44
CA THR A 504 12.01 -11.21 -9.43
C THR A 504 12.78 -12.47 -9.80
N GLU A 505 14.05 -12.60 -9.40
CA GLU A 505 14.83 -13.82 -9.60
C GLU A 505 14.28 -14.99 -8.78
N LEU A 506 14.49 -16.20 -9.27
CA LEU A 506 13.99 -17.44 -8.66
C LEU A 506 14.84 -17.81 -7.44
N LEU A 507 14.19 -18.11 -6.32
CA LEU A 507 14.82 -18.55 -5.08
C LEU A 507 14.73 -20.08 -4.92
N VAL A 508 13.53 -20.65 -5.00
CA VAL A 508 13.31 -22.11 -4.95
C VAL A 508 12.31 -22.53 -6.01
N GLY A 509 12.75 -23.36 -6.96
CA GLY A 509 11.92 -23.82 -8.07
C GLY A 509 11.31 -22.64 -8.84
N PRO A 510 9.98 -22.58 -9.05
CA PRO A 510 9.33 -21.48 -9.77
C PRO A 510 9.05 -20.24 -8.89
N LEU A 511 9.44 -20.25 -7.61
CA LEU A 511 9.12 -19.16 -6.67
C LEU A 511 10.25 -18.14 -6.63
N SER A 512 9.93 -16.88 -6.92
CA SER A 512 10.86 -15.76 -6.78
C SER A 512 11.01 -15.30 -5.33
N TYR A 513 12.09 -14.57 -5.04
CA TYR A 513 12.29 -13.91 -3.73
C TYR A 513 11.07 -13.10 -3.30
N ARG A 514 10.52 -12.28 -4.21
CA ARG A 514 9.31 -11.49 -3.98
C ARG A 514 8.11 -12.36 -3.59
N LEU A 515 7.87 -13.44 -4.33
CA LEU A 515 6.72 -14.32 -4.06
C LEU A 515 6.87 -15.03 -2.72
N VAL A 516 8.07 -15.54 -2.40
CA VAL A 516 8.35 -16.17 -1.10
C VAL A 516 8.12 -15.18 0.05
N GLY A 517 8.62 -13.95 -0.05
CA GLY A 517 8.41 -12.93 0.98
C GLY A 517 6.94 -12.57 1.19
N LEU A 518 6.17 -12.46 0.11
CA LEU A 518 4.72 -12.22 0.18
C LEU A 518 3.98 -13.41 0.81
N LEU A 519 4.37 -14.65 0.49
CA LEU A 519 3.78 -15.85 1.09
C LEU A 519 4.08 -15.94 2.60
N LEU A 520 5.31 -15.63 3.02
CA LEU A 520 5.68 -15.60 4.44
C LEU A 520 4.90 -14.54 5.21
N LEU A 521 4.78 -13.32 4.67
CA LEU A 521 3.95 -12.26 5.26
C LEU A 521 2.48 -12.68 5.32
N GLY A 522 1.97 -13.31 4.26
CA GLY A 522 0.61 -13.87 4.19
C GLY A 522 0.36 -14.90 5.29
N SER A 523 1.29 -15.82 5.52
CA SER A 523 1.20 -16.83 6.59
C SER A 523 1.13 -16.21 7.99
N VAL A 524 1.99 -15.24 8.31
CA VAL A 524 1.93 -14.53 9.60
C VAL A 524 0.60 -13.76 9.73
N THR A 525 0.15 -13.13 8.65
CA THR A 525 -1.14 -12.43 8.61
C THR A 525 -2.30 -13.38 8.91
N LEU A 526 -2.32 -14.58 8.33
CA LEU A 526 -3.36 -15.58 8.58
C LEU A 526 -3.38 -16.04 10.04
N LEU A 527 -2.20 -16.25 10.65
CA LEU A 527 -2.09 -16.60 12.08
C LEU A 527 -2.63 -15.48 12.98
N ILE A 528 -2.34 -14.22 12.64
CA ILE A 528 -2.88 -13.05 13.35
C ILE A 528 -4.39 -12.96 13.20
N VAL A 529 -4.91 -13.11 11.98
CA VAL A 529 -6.36 -13.11 11.72
C VAL A 529 -7.04 -14.20 12.52
N TRP A 530 -6.53 -15.44 12.47
CA TRP A 530 -7.03 -16.55 13.28
C TRP A 530 -7.08 -16.18 14.77
N ARG A 531 -5.97 -15.68 15.32
CA ARG A 531 -5.89 -15.28 16.73
C ARG A 531 -6.91 -14.20 17.09
N LEU A 532 -7.07 -13.18 16.25
CA LEU A 532 -7.99 -12.08 16.50
C LEU A 532 -9.46 -12.49 16.38
N LEU A 533 -9.79 -13.45 15.50
CA LEU A 533 -11.15 -13.98 15.39
C LEU A 533 -11.58 -14.74 16.66
N HIS A 534 -10.63 -15.32 17.40
CA HIS A 534 -10.88 -15.99 18.68
C HIS A 534 -10.68 -15.07 19.91
N HIS A 535 -9.77 -14.09 19.82
CA HIS A 535 -9.37 -13.23 20.93
C HIS A 535 -9.12 -11.78 20.48
N CYS A 536 -10.16 -10.95 20.46
CA CYS A 536 -10.09 -9.55 19.99
C CYS A 536 -10.06 -8.48 21.10
N HIS A 537 -9.29 -8.71 22.18
CA HIS A 537 -9.10 -7.67 23.21
C HIS A 537 -8.20 -6.53 22.71
N ALA A 538 -8.38 -5.34 23.28
CA ALA A 538 -7.65 -4.13 22.89
C ALA A 538 -6.11 -4.32 22.87
N LEU A 539 -5.57 -5.00 23.88
CA LEU A 539 -4.14 -5.33 23.95
C LEU A 539 -3.70 -6.35 22.88
N THR A 540 -4.54 -7.33 22.56
CA THR A 540 -4.26 -8.30 21.50
C THR A 540 -4.24 -7.62 20.13
N ILE A 541 -5.12 -6.65 19.89
CA ILE A 541 -5.14 -5.84 18.66
C ILE A 541 -3.84 -5.02 18.55
N ALA A 542 -3.41 -4.36 19.64
CA ALA A 542 -2.16 -3.62 19.66
C ALA A 542 -0.93 -4.50 19.40
N LEU A 543 -0.86 -5.67 20.05
CA LEU A 543 0.22 -6.63 19.83
C LEU A 543 0.18 -7.23 18.42
N ALA A 544 -1.01 -7.53 17.88
CA ALA A 544 -1.17 -7.98 16.50
C ALA A 544 -0.69 -6.93 15.49
N ALA A 545 -1.00 -5.65 15.71
CA ALA A 545 -0.48 -4.56 14.88
C ALA A 545 1.06 -4.46 14.96
N ALA A 546 1.63 -4.63 16.16
CA ALA A 546 3.09 -4.65 16.35
C ALA A 546 3.76 -5.82 15.60
N VAL A 547 3.24 -7.04 15.77
CA VAL A 547 3.75 -8.25 15.09
C VAL A 547 3.63 -8.10 13.58
N LEU A 548 2.51 -7.59 13.07
CA LEU A 548 2.31 -7.43 11.64
C LEU A 548 3.21 -6.34 11.04
N ALA A 549 3.42 -5.23 11.75
CA ALA A 549 4.37 -4.20 11.33
C ALA A 549 5.82 -4.73 11.31
N LEU A 550 6.21 -5.55 12.30
CA LEU A 550 7.51 -6.20 12.32
C LEU A 550 7.64 -7.26 11.21
N ALA A 551 6.61 -8.07 10.96
CA ALA A 551 6.58 -9.04 9.87
C ALA A 551 6.72 -8.35 8.51
N PHE A 552 6.08 -7.19 8.33
CA PHE A 552 6.20 -6.38 7.13
C PHE A 552 7.60 -5.81 6.92
N PHE A 553 8.33 -5.50 7.98
CA PHE A 553 9.75 -5.16 7.86
C PHE A 553 10.61 -6.40 7.54
N SER A 554 10.29 -7.53 8.18
CA SER A 554 11.19 -8.68 8.22
C SER A 554 11.10 -9.64 7.03
N LEU A 555 9.94 -9.74 6.37
CA LEU A 555 9.62 -10.86 5.46
C LEU A 555 9.51 -10.50 3.96
N PRO A 556 8.89 -9.39 3.53
CA PRO A 556 8.87 -9.03 2.11
C PRO A 556 10.20 -8.43 1.63
N THR A 557 10.44 -8.49 0.33
CA THR A 557 11.54 -7.78 -0.35
C THR A 557 11.20 -6.30 -0.53
N GLN A 558 12.13 -5.48 -1.04
CA GLN A 558 11.92 -4.03 -1.28
C GLN A 558 11.64 -3.21 0.00
N ILE A 559 12.15 -3.67 1.14
CA ILE A 559 12.03 -2.96 2.42
C ILE A 559 13.28 -2.13 2.68
N HIS A 560 13.05 -0.88 3.10
CA HIS A 560 14.10 0.06 3.48
C HIS A 560 14.44 -0.03 4.98
N GLU A 561 15.68 0.29 5.31
CA GLU A 561 16.32 0.37 6.63
C GLU A 561 15.48 1.06 7.70
N ARG A 562 14.69 2.06 7.31
CA ARG A 562 13.89 2.86 8.25
C ARG A 562 12.59 2.19 8.69
N TYR A 563 12.05 1.25 7.93
CA TYR A 563 10.67 0.74 8.11
C TYR A 563 10.45 0.01 9.44
N LEU A 564 11.51 -0.44 10.11
CA LEU A 564 11.40 -1.09 11.43
C LEU A 564 10.75 -0.18 12.47
N PHE A 565 10.87 1.15 12.34
CA PHE A 565 10.30 2.09 13.30
C PHE A 565 8.77 1.98 13.45
N LEU A 566 8.05 1.49 12.41
CA LEU A 566 6.59 1.35 12.41
C LEU A 566 6.11 0.45 13.56
N CYS A 567 6.86 -0.61 13.89
CA CYS A 567 6.47 -1.54 14.95
C CYS A 567 6.59 -0.93 16.35
N LEU A 568 7.46 0.07 16.54
CA LEU A 568 7.80 0.60 17.86
C LEU A 568 6.61 1.29 18.53
N ALA A 569 5.79 2.04 17.79
CA ALA A 569 4.64 2.71 18.39
C ALA A 569 3.58 1.70 18.87
N PHE A 570 3.35 0.64 18.10
CA PHE A 570 2.44 -0.43 18.49
C PHE A 570 2.96 -1.23 19.68
N LEU A 571 4.27 -1.50 19.76
CA LEU A 571 4.87 -2.10 20.94
C LEU A 571 4.72 -1.19 22.17
N ALA A 572 4.92 0.12 22.04
CA ALA A 572 4.74 1.07 23.12
C ALA A 572 3.32 1.02 23.72
N LEU A 573 2.28 0.84 22.89
CA LEU A 573 0.90 0.63 23.35
C LEU A 573 0.74 -0.60 24.27
N THR A 574 1.64 -1.59 24.19
CA THR A 574 1.54 -2.83 24.97
C THR A 574 2.26 -2.76 26.31
N ILE A 575 3.26 -1.88 26.48
CA ILE A 575 4.17 -1.84 27.63
C ILE A 575 3.43 -1.59 28.94
N ALA A 576 2.45 -0.67 28.94
CA ALA A 576 1.72 -0.31 30.15
C ALA A 576 0.97 -1.50 30.76
N ALA A 577 0.37 -2.35 29.92
CA ALA A 577 -0.31 -3.57 30.35
C ALA A 577 0.65 -4.75 30.53
N ARG A 578 1.78 -4.76 29.82
CA ARG A 578 2.78 -5.84 29.81
C ARG A 578 4.19 -5.24 29.84
N PRO A 579 4.73 -4.94 31.04
CA PRO A 579 6.05 -4.32 31.18
C PRO A 579 7.18 -5.09 30.50
N LEU A 580 7.08 -6.42 30.37
CA LEU A 580 8.04 -7.26 29.65
C LEU A 580 8.23 -6.82 28.18
N MET A 581 7.22 -6.18 27.57
CA MET A 581 7.30 -5.66 26.20
C MET A 581 8.29 -4.49 26.06
N VAL A 582 8.84 -3.97 27.16
CA VAL A 582 9.98 -3.03 27.09
C VAL A 582 11.23 -3.68 26.50
N LEU A 583 11.44 -4.98 26.72
CA LEU A 583 12.60 -5.72 26.21
C LEU A 583 12.65 -5.74 24.66
N PRO A 584 11.65 -6.28 23.94
CA PRO A 584 11.64 -6.23 22.48
C PRO A 584 11.65 -4.78 21.96
N PHE A 585 11.00 -3.84 22.66
CA PHE A 585 11.00 -2.43 22.27
C PHE A 585 12.42 -1.86 22.24
N VAL A 586 13.20 -2.05 23.31
CA VAL A 586 14.58 -1.53 23.42
C VAL A 586 15.50 -2.22 22.42
N LEU A 587 15.40 -3.54 22.27
CA LEU A 587 16.23 -4.30 21.32
C LEU A 587 15.95 -3.89 19.87
N LEU A 588 14.68 -3.74 19.48
CA LEU A 588 14.31 -3.28 18.13
C LEU A 588 14.65 -1.81 17.92
N THR A 589 14.59 -0.98 18.96
CA THR A 589 15.05 0.42 18.89
C THR A 589 16.55 0.47 18.58
N ALA A 590 17.37 -0.32 19.30
CA ALA A 590 18.81 -0.40 19.06
C ALA A 590 19.10 -0.95 17.65
N SER A 591 18.42 -2.03 17.25
CA SER A 591 18.54 -2.63 15.92
C SER A 591 18.18 -1.65 14.80
N ALA A 592 17.04 -0.95 14.91
CA ALA A 592 16.61 0.06 13.94
C ALA A 592 17.60 1.24 13.85
N THR A 593 18.14 1.67 14.99
CA THR A 593 19.15 2.74 15.03
C THR A 593 20.39 2.33 14.25
N LEU A 594 20.95 1.15 14.57
CA LEU A 594 22.14 0.62 13.91
C LEU A 594 21.90 0.27 12.45
N ASN A 595 20.68 -0.13 12.09
CA ASN A 595 20.30 -0.31 10.70
C ASN A 595 20.39 1.00 9.91
N ILE A 596 19.80 2.08 10.42
CA ILE A 596 19.87 3.39 9.76
C ILE A 596 21.33 3.86 9.68
N LEU A 597 22.09 3.77 10.78
CA LEU A 597 23.48 4.21 10.82
C LEU A 597 24.43 3.38 9.95
N GLY A 598 24.16 2.09 9.76
CA GLY A 598 24.95 1.22 8.90
C GLY A 598 24.54 1.26 7.43
N THR A 599 23.51 2.04 7.08
CA THR A 599 23.05 2.22 5.69
C THR A 599 23.22 3.67 5.21
N LEU A 600 23.17 4.66 6.11
CA LEU A 600 23.27 6.07 5.77
C LEU A 600 24.53 6.72 6.34
N ASP A 601 25.26 7.44 5.49
CA ASP A 601 26.54 8.08 5.85
C ASP A 601 26.39 9.32 6.74
N GLY A 602 25.16 9.80 6.94
CA GLY A 602 24.87 11.20 7.28
C GLY A 602 25.07 11.64 8.73
N PHE A 603 25.41 10.74 9.67
CA PHE A 603 25.81 11.16 11.03
C PHE A 603 27.33 11.20 11.19
N ILE A 604 28.01 10.10 10.86
CA ILE A 604 29.47 9.93 10.98
C ILE A 604 29.91 8.88 9.93
N GLY A 605 30.33 9.30 8.74
CA GLY A 605 30.71 8.39 7.63
C GLY A 605 31.60 7.20 8.02
N PRO A 606 32.72 7.41 8.76
CA PRO A 606 33.57 6.31 9.20
C PRO A 606 32.88 5.24 10.06
N GLN A 607 31.78 5.59 10.76
CA GLN A 607 31.01 4.63 11.55
C GLN A 607 30.06 3.80 10.68
N GLN A 608 29.52 4.37 9.60
CA GLN A 608 28.69 3.64 8.65
C GLN A 608 29.52 2.53 7.99
N ASP A 609 30.72 2.85 7.49
CA ASP A 609 31.65 1.87 6.91
C ASP A 609 32.00 0.77 7.92
N ALA A 610 32.31 1.16 9.17
CA ALA A 610 32.65 0.23 10.24
C ALA A 610 31.49 -0.72 10.59
N ILE A 611 30.24 -0.22 10.63
CA ILE A 611 29.06 -1.06 10.87
C ILE A 611 28.84 -2.00 9.69
N ALA A 612 28.85 -1.48 8.46
CA ALA A 612 28.59 -2.23 7.23
C ALA A 612 29.60 -3.37 7.03
N ALA A 613 30.89 -3.12 7.34
CA ALA A 613 31.95 -4.11 7.24
C ALA A 613 31.97 -5.14 8.41
N SER A 614 31.22 -4.92 9.48
CA SER A 614 31.19 -5.80 10.65
C SER A 614 30.18 -6.95 10.52
N ALA A 615 30.19 -7.87 11.49
CA ALA A 615 29.15 -8.90 11.63
C ALA A 615 27.81 -8.36 12.19
N LEU A 616 27.77 -7.08 12.60
CA LEU A 616 26.62 -6.49 13.28
C LEU A 616 25.33 -6.53 12.44
N PRO A 617 25.33 -6.19 11.14
CA PRO A 617 24.13 -6.27 10.32
C PRO A 617 23.48 -7.67 10.30
N TRP A 618 24.31 -8.72 10.21
CA TRP A 618 23.85 -10.11 10.25
C TRP A 618 23.26 -10.51 11.60
N LEU A 619 23.90 -10.11 12.69
CA LEU A 619 23.43 -10.34 14.05
C LEU A 619 22.10 -9.63 14.32
N LEU A 620 21.97 -8.37 13.87
CA LEU A 620 20.76 -7.58 14.02
C LEU A 620 19.61 -8.10 13.16
N ALA A 621 19.89 -8.51 11.91
CA ALA A 621 18.88 -9.13 11.06
C ALA A 621 18.36 -10.43 11.67
N SER A 622 19.26 -11.27 12.22
CA SER A 622 18.89 -12.49 12.93
C SER A 622 18.09 -12.20 14.21
N LEU A 623 18.50 -11.19 14.99
CA LEU A 623 17.78 -10.73 16.18
C LEU A 623 16.35 -10.27 15.84
N ASN A 624 16.17 -9.52 14.75
CA ASN A 624 14.86 -9.04 14.31
C ASN A 624 13.93 -10.22 13.96
N LEU A 625 14.45 -11.29 13.34
CA LEU A 625 13.68 -12.50 13.06
C LEU A 625 13.34 -13.29 14.32
N LEU A 626 14.27 -13.40 15.27
CA LEU A 626 14.03 -14.06 16.56
C LEU A 626 12.98 -13.31 17.39
N LEU A 627 13.03 -11.98 17.40
CA LEU A 627 12.03 -11.15 18.08
C LEU A 627 10.66 -11.22 17.39
N LEU A 628 10.62 -11.30 16.06
CA LEU A 628 9.38 -11.56 15.32
C LEU A 628 8.77 -12.90 15.74
N LEU A 629 9.57 -13.97 15.75
CA LEU A 629 9.11 -15.29 16.17
C LEU A 629 8.61 -15.27 17.62
N TRP A 630 9.38 -14.68 18.53
CA TRP A 630 9.00 -14.59 19.94
C TRP A 630 7.70 -13.81 20.16
N LEU A 631 7.55 -12.64 19.52
CA LEU A 631 6.31 -11.85 19.62
C LEU A 631 5.11 -12.58 19.00
N LEU A 632 5.31 -13.30 17.89
CA LEU A 632 4.27 -14.11 17.27
C LEU A 632 3.85 -15.26 18.19
N LEU A 633 4.80 -15.97 18.80
CA LEU A 633 4.52 -17.03 19.77
C LEU A 633 3.81 -16.49 21.04
N ASP A 634 4.24 -15.34 21.57
CA ASP A 634 3.56 -14.66 22.69
C ASP A 634 2.11 -14.29 22.31
N LEU A 635 1.91 -13.78 21.10
CA LEU A 635 0.59 -13.44 20.58
C LEU A 635 -0.33 -14.68 20.49
N LEU A 636 0.18 -15.79 19.96
CA LEU A 636 -0.61 -17.00 19.68
C LEU A 636 -0.91 -17.83 20.92
N PHE A 637 0.09 -18.07 21.77
CA PHE A 637 0.00 -19.09 22.82
C PHE A 637 -0.23 -18.55 24.22
N ARG A 638 -0.02 -17.25 24.46
CA ARG A 638 -0.20 -16.74 25.82
C ARG A 638 -1.68 -16.68 26.20
N PRO A 639 -2.07 -17.21 27.37
CA PRO A 639 -3.45 -17.12 27.83
C PRO A 639 -3.84 -15.65 27.98
N THR A 640 -5.00 -15.27 27.45
CA THR A 640 -5.62 -13.97 27.74
C THR A 640 -6.09 -14.02 29.18
N THR A 641 -5.21 -13.68 30.12
CA THR A 641 -5.60 -13.50 31.51
C THR A 641 -6.70 -12.45 31.55
N SER A 642 -7.83 -12.81 32.14
CA SER A 642 -8.88 -11.88 32.54
C SER A 642 -8.19 -10.78 33.33
N GLN A 643 -8.15 -9.57 32.78
CA GLN A 643 -7.62 -8.42 33.48
C GLN A 643 -8.52 -8.18 34.69
N THR A 644 -8.10 -8.64 35.87
CA THR A 644 -8.51 -8.05 37.13
C THR A 644 -8.10 -6.58 37.06
N GLN A 645 -9.09 -5.69 36.96
CA GLN A 645 -8.83 -4.28 37.19
C GLN A 645 -8.13 -4.15 38.55
N PRO A 646 -7.07 -3.35 38.67
CA PRO A 646 -6.55 -3.02 39.98
C PRO A 646 -7.70 -2.40 40.77
N THR A 647 -8.02 -3.02 41.91
CA THR A 647 -8.89 -2.43 42.92
C THR A 647 -8.38 -1.02 43.18
N GLN A 648 -9.24 -0.03 42.91
CA GLN A 648 -9.04 1.33 43.39
C GLN A 648 -8.85 1.22 44.90
N THR A 649 -7.61 1.38 45.35
CA THR A 649 -7.32 1.75 46.72
C THR A 649 -7.03 3.24 46.64
N ASP A 650 -7.89 3.99 47.32
CA ASP A 650 -7.99 5.45 47.32
C ASP A 650 -6.68 6.16 47.67
#